data_AF-A0AAV2KVD1-F1
#
_entry.id   AF-A0AAV2KVD1-F1
#
_cell.length_a   1.000
_cell.length_b   1.000
_cell.length_c   1.000
_cell.angle_alpha   90.00
_cell.angle_beta   90.00
_cell.angle_gamma   90.00
#
_symmetry.space_group_name_H-M   'P 1'
#
loop_
_entity.id
_entity.type
_entity.pdbx_description
1 polymer ?
#
loop_
_entity_poly.entity_id
_entity_poly.type
_entity_poly.pdbx_seq_one_letter_code
_entity_poly.pdbx_strand_id
1 'polypeptide(L)'
;MAAVSAFLQPGAPRPYPAHYMDTAIQTYKDTCRNMVLAERCTLLSVEILKSQGKYAEAATLLIKMTSEDSDLRSALLLEQAAHCFVNMRTPMVRKFAFHMILAGHRFSKAGQRRHALRCYCHAMQVYQGRGWSLAEDHINFTIGRQSFTLQQADRAVEAFRVILEKESQQTASQQGAFLREYLYVFKSEMGGTETLSDLPLPCIQSSATRVYFGPERRPAEGEKQAATHVSLDQEYDKDNATMWCQLELQLVSAANRGPAPAAFQPTQYCLHSQTDNLRHPLAVLQEPMIVEVVLKNPLKVALSLSELTLLWRFTDADSTEISNEDAPAALAKEVITNEVIADFPLGPEETKVARLKLVPHRTGQLSVTGLAYSLSAAGDSAEGDMLLVRGKQELKIQGPRLNQSKEDKMSVHHGRDERLHPIITAPMPLLEVFFLQFPSALLCGEIRKAYIEFCNMSSVGLCGLRVVSTHPNFFTFGSASTSSEPLTPLTPGSAYKTVSGQAQQPHVLVAPQDFLQPSAVITIPIEGGMLRPGQSMQLPLWLRGPDKEGVHEINFLFYYESTEKGGKVSHRVLRHTVFICSSRSLSVSASACHSLGPAHISTHSDQSDPHQPELSGASGTLVFVDVENINQSEAGVREFHIVQVSSCGQRWCLQSCINPSQHKECCLSSRERAKLCFRAKQCRPPPDAAEKYTFADVNLSSQRVVSSATPCGDFFFRCCDTQMQNPREHSPSELDFHIIVFWKASVVEDNKQLILEGQLHVALHDVGHKSPEPHNLDTADMILLKFRSEPVPPPVAPKLDFSELVRTNLSYPQSHSHAFSSSSLCTVCVCLTLTNVSVDPAQVSVELQHTTAGESLEPCSLFSWVGKSVYRAVLSPEQELRLPLRACFYSAGVYDLSRCRVLVRPTLSDAPPESVRGYGPALIVINNA
;
A
#
# COMPACT_ATOMS: atom_id res chain seq x y z
N MET A 1 44.09 -28.95 76.53
CA MET A 1 43.42 -29.29 77.81
C MET A 1 43.08 -28.05 78.62
N ALA A 2 44.03 -27.20 79.01
CA ALA A 2 43.75 -25.98 79.79
C ALA A 2 42.61 -25.11 79.20
N ALA A 3 42.59 -24.89 77.88
CA ALA A 3 41.54 -24.11 77.22
C ALA A 3 40.14 -24.76 77.31
N VAL A 4 40.06 -26.08 77.13
CA VAL A 4 38.80 -26.85 77.19
C VAL A 4 38.29 -26.94 78.62
N SER A 5 39.17 -27.15 79.59
CA SER A 5 38.83 -27.15 81.01
C SER A 5 38.28 -25.78 81.45
N ALA A 6 38.89 -24.68 80.99
CA ALA A 6 38.38 -23.34 81.27
C ALA A 6 37.01 -23.07 80.62
N PHE A 7 36.72 -23.65 79.45
CA PHE A 7 35.41 -23.54 78.81
C PHE A 7 34.30 -24.32 79.53
N LEU A 8 34.62 -25.54 80.00
CA LEU A 8 33.64 -26.42 80.67
C LEU A 8 33.35 -26.01 82.12
N GLN A 9 34.15 -25.12 82.72
CA GLN A 9 33.97 -24.67 84.10
C GLN A 9 32.80 -23.68 84.20
N PRO A 10 31.69 -24.03 84.90
CA PRO A 10 30.57 -23.12 85.08
C PRO A 10 31.00 -21.88 85.88
N GLY A 11 30.69 -20.67 85.38
CA GLY A 11 31.00 -19.42 86.08
C GLY A 11 32.48 -19.00 86.06
N ALA A 12 33.28 -19.51 85.12
CA ALA A 12 34.70 -19.14 85.01
C ALA A 12 34.89 -17.61 84.80
N PRO A 13 35.83 -16.97 85.51
CA PRO A 13 36.03 -15.51 85.46
C PRO A 13 36.75 -15.02 84.20
N ARG A 14 37.33 -15.93 83.40
CA ARG A 14 38.05 -15.59 82.16
C ARG A 14 37.37 -16.25 80.96
N PRO A 15 37.24 -15.55 79.82
CA PRO A 15 36.70 -16.12 78.60
C PRO A 15 37.57 -17.26 78.09
N TYR A 16 36.99 -18.16 77.29
CA TYR A 16 37.70 -19.26 76.60
C TYR A 16 39.01 -18.76 75.96
N PRO A 17 40.18 -19.26 76.38
CA PRO A 17 41.46 -18.76 75.90
C PRO A 17 41.78 -19.39 74.54
N ALA A 18 41.21 -18.83 73.47
CA ALA A 18 41.36 -19.33 72.09
C ALA A 18 42.83 -19.48 71.65
N HIS A 19 43.69 -18.54 72.05
CA HIS A 19 45.13 -18.57 71.74
C HIS A 19 45.86 -19.83 72.25
N TYR A 20 45.44 -20.44 73.37
CA TYR A 20 46.01 -21.71 73.82
C TYR A 20 45.69 -22.85 72.86
N MET A 21 44.52 -22.81 72.25
CA MET A 21 44.11 -23.80 71.25
C MET A 21 44.82 -23.56 69.92
N ASP A 22 44.97 -22.30 69.50
CA ASP A 22 45.73 -21.93 68.31
C ASP A 22 47.19 -22.36 68.40
N THR A 23 47.87 -22.08 69.51
CA THR A 23 49.25 -22.53 69.76
C THR A 23 49.35 -24.06 69.73
N ALA A 24 48.38 -24.77 70.31
CA ALA A 24 48.35 -26.23 70.27
C ALA A 24 48.15 -26.77 68.84
N ILE A 25 47.20 -26.23 68.08
CA ILE A 25 46.96 -26.58 66.67
C ILE A 25 48.25 -26.36 65.87
N GLN A 26 48.90 -25.21 66.04
CA GLN A 26 50.11 -24.86 65.30
C GLN A 26 51.30 -25.76 65.67
N THR A 27 51.46 -26.09 66.96
CA THR A 27 52.52 -26.99 67.42
C THR A 27 52.32 -28.40 66.85
N TYR A 28 51.09 -28.93 66.86
CA TYR A 28 50.82 -30.25 66.27
C TYR A 28 51.03 -30.28 64.76
N LYS A 29 50.63 -29.20 64.07
CA LYS A 29 50.74 -29.06 62.62
C LYS A 29 52.19 -28.88 62.17
N ASP A 30 52.89 -27.87 62.70
CA ASP A 30 54.16 -27.41 62.17
C ASP A 30 55.36 -28.08 62.86
N THR A 31 55.32 -28.20 64.20
CA THR A 31 56.43 -28.75 65.00
C THR A 31 56.39 -30.27 65.06
N CYS A 32 55.25 -30.85 65.43
CA CYS A 32 55.11 -32.31 65.56
C CYS A 32 54.82 -33.00 64.23
N ARG A 33 54.43 -32.24 63.18
CA ARG A 33 54.01 -32.76 61.87
C ARG A 33 52.94 -33.86 61.96
N ASN A 34 52.09 -33.79 62.99
CA ASN A 34 51.01 -34.74 63.22
C ASN A 34 49.67 -34.09 62.93
N MET A 35 49.25 -34.22 61.67
CA MET A 35 48.00 -33.62 61.18
C MET A 35 46.76 -34.17 61.87
N VAL A 36 46.73 -35.45 62.25
CA VAL A 36 45.57 -36.06 62.93
C VAL A 36 45.34 -35.41 64.29
N LEU A 37 46.41 -35.15 65.05
CA LEU A 37 46.31 -34.45 66.34
C LEU A 37 45.93 -32.98 66.15
N ALA A 38 46.50 -32.31 65.15
CA ALA A 38 46.14 -30.95 64.81
C ALA A 38 44.64 -30.82 64.45
N GLU A 39 44.11 -31.73 63.63
CA GLU A 39 42.70 -31.77 63.24
C GLU A 39 41.78 -32.02 64.42
N ARG A 40 42.09 -33.01 65.28
CA ARG A 40 41.29 -33.26 66.49
C ARG A 40 41.23 -32.04 67.39
N CYS A 41 42.35 -31.33 67.52
CA CYS A 41 42.43 -30.06 68.24
C CYS A 41 41.56 -29.00 67.57
N THR A 42 41.65 -28.86 66.25
CA THR A 42 40.84 -27.91 65.48
C THR A 42 39.34 -28.18 65.59
N LEU A 43 38.89 -29.42 65.39
CA LEU A 43 37.46 -29.78 65.47
C LEU A 43 36.89 -29.48 66.87
N LEU A 44 37.66 -29.77 67.93
CA LEU A 44 37.26 -29.44 69.30
C LEU A 44 37.16 -27.93 69.51
N SER A 45 38.14 -27.15 69.01
CA SER A 45 38.11 -25.68 69.07
C SER A 45 36.91 -25.11 68.31
N VAL A 46 36.62 -25.66 67.13
CA VAL A 46 35.52 -25.23 66.24
C VAL A 46 34.17 -25.40 66.92
N GLU A 47 33.90 -26.54 67.56
CA GLU A 47 32.62 -26.75 68.26
C GLU A 47 32.44 -25.80 69.46
N ILE A 48 33.52 -25.50 70.20
CA ILE A 48 33.51 -24.49 71.27
C ILE A 48 33.22 -23.09 70.72
N LEU A 49 33.83 -22.72 69.59
CA LEU A 49 33.59 -21.42 68.96
C LEU A 49 32.18 -21.31 68.40
N LYS A 50 31.64 -22.39 67.80
CA LYS A 50 30.24 -22.44 67.33
C LYS A 50 29.26 -22.27 68.49
N SER A 51 29.47 -22.93 69.63
CA SER A 51 28.59 -22.79 70.81
C SER A 51 28.60 -21.36 71.40
N GLN A 52 29.67 -20.60 71.16
CA GLN A 52 29.78 -19.18 71.53
C GLN A 52 29.24 -18.23 70.45
N GLY A 53 28.70 -18.73 69.34
CA GLY A 53 28.24 -17.92 68.20
C GLY A 53 29.36 -17.32 67.35
N LYS A 54 30.63 -17.70 67.59
CA LYS A 54 31.82 -17.19 66.89
C LYS A 54 32.11 -17.94 65.60
N TYR A 55 31.14 -17.98 64.70
CA TYR A 55 31.22 -18.74 63.45
C TYR A 55 32.36 -18.27 62.50
N ALA A 56 32.77 -17.00 62.56
CA ALA A 56 33.84 -16.47 61.70
C ALA A 56 35.22 -17.01 62.07
N GLU A 57 35.51 -17.08 63.37
CA GLU A 57 36.73 -17.68 63.91
C GLU A 57 36.75 -19.19 63.62
N ALA A 58 35.61 -19.87 63.82
CA ALA A 58 35.44 -21.29 63.51
C ALA A 58 35.70 -21.62 62.03
N ALA A 59 35.12 -20.85 61.10
CA ALA A 59 35.36 -21.03 59.66
C ALA A 59 36.84 -20.85 59.29
N THR A 60 37.49 -19.84 59.89
CA THR A 60 38.91 -19.55 59.65
C THR A 60 39.81 -20.71 60.08
N LEU A 61 39.53 -21.33 61.22
CA LEU A 61 40.28 -22.50 61.69
C LEU A 61 40.11 -23.70 60.77
N LEU A 62 38.89 -23.97 60.30
CA LEU A 62 38.61 -25.06 59.36
C LEU A 62 39.35 -24.87 58.03
N ILE A 63 39.33 -23.66 57.47
CA ILE A 63 40.01 -23.34 56.20
C ILE A 63 41.54 -23.48 56.34
N LYS A 64 42.12 -23.03 57.46
CA LYS A 64 43.57 -23.15 57.74
C LYS A 64 44.08 -24.60 57.83
N MET A 65 43.18 -25.55 58.06
CA MET A 65 43.49 -26.98 58.14
C MET A 65 43.34 -27.72 56.81
N THR A 66 42.91 -27.04 55.74
CA THR A 66 42.89 -27.61 54.39
C THR A 66 44.30 -27.75 53.83
N SER A 67 44.59 -28.86 53.14
CA SER A 67 45.84 -29.10 52.40
C SER A 67 45.61 -30.00 51.19
N GLU A 68 46.63 -30.17 50.34
CA GLU A 68 46.56 -31.03 49.16
C GLU A 68 46.86 -32.50 49.45
N ASP A 69 47.35 -32.82 50.65
CA ASP A 69 47.71 -34.20 51.03
C ASP A 69 46.49 -35.12 51.18
N SER A 70 45.31 -34.55 51.45
CA SER A 70 44.06 -35.29 51.59
C SER A 70 42.90 -34.45 51.08
N ASP A 71 42.47 -34.74 49.84
CA ASP A 71 41.33 -34.07 49.22
C ASP A 71 40.02 -34.29 50.00
N LEU A 72 39.79 -35.50 50.53
CA LEU A 72 38.57 -35.81 51.28
C LEU A 72 38.48 -35.01 52.58
N ARG A 73 39.57 -34.96 53.35
CA ARG A 73 39.65 -34.16 54.58
C ARG A 73 39.38 -32.69 54.27
N SER A 74 40.09 -32.15 53.28
CA SER A 74 39.94 -30.74 52.89
C SER A 74 38.52 -30.43 52.43
N ALA A 75 37.87 -31.34 51.70
CA ALA A 75 36.47 -31.18 51.29
C ALA A 75 35.51 -31.08 52.48
N LEU A 76 35.63 -31.98 53.46
CA LEU A 76 34.81 -31.96 54.68
C LEU A 76 35.00 -30.67 55.47
N LEU A 77 36.25 -30.23 55.66
CA LEU A 77 36.56 -29.00 56.38
C LEU A 77 36.00 -27.76 55.66
N LEU A 78 36.10 -27.71 54.33
CA LEU A 78 35.56 -26.62 53.52
C LEU A 78 34.03 -26.58 53.56
N GLU A 79 33.36 -27.72 53.50
CA GLU A 79 31.90 -27.80 53.62
C GLU A 79 31.43 -27.32 55.01
N GLN A 80 32.10 -27.77 56.08
CA GLN A 80 31.80 -27.28 57.43
C GLN A 80 32.10 -25.78 57.59
N ALA A 81 33.16 -25.28 56.96
CA ALA A 81 33.45 -23.85 56.93
C ALA A 81 32.36 -23.06 56.19
N ALA A 82 31.82 -23.61 55.10
CA ALA A 82 30.70 -23.03 54.37
C ALA A 82 29.49 -22.87 55.31
N HIS A 83 29.09 -23.93 56.02
CA HIS A 83 27.96 -23.87 56.95
C HIS A 83 28.16 -22.84 58.07
N CYS A 84 29.39 -22.64 58.55
CA CYS A 84 29.69 -21.55 59.47
C CYS A 84 29.33 -20.17 58.89
N PHE A 85 29.58 -19.91 57.60
CA PHE A 85 29.24 -18.62 56.96
C PHE A 85 27.73 -18.37 56.85
N VAL A 86 26.91 -19.41 56.67
CA VAL A 86 25.44 -19.27 56.67
C VAL A 86 24.88 -19.04 58.09
N ASN A 87 25.49 -19.66 59.11
CA ASN A 87 25.04 -19.57 60.51
C ASN A 87 25.53 -18.32 61.24
N MET A 88 26.28 -17.43 60.58
CA MET A 88 26.66 -16.14 61.14
C MET A 88 25.43 -15.27 61.43
N ARG A 89 25.55 -14.35 62.40
CA ARG A 89 24.51 -13.36 62.73
C ARG A 89 24.01 -12.60 61.49
N THR A 90 24.91 -12.30 60.56
CA THR A 90 24.60 -11.83 59.21
C THR A 90 25.05 -12.91 58.21
N PRO A 91 24.12 -13.69 57.63
CA PRO A 91 24.48 -14.80 56.75
C PRO A 91 25.31 -14.35 55.54
N MET A 92 26.52 -14.88 55.40
CA MET A 92 27.43 -14.58 54.29
C MET A 92 27.24 -15.59 53.15
N VAL A 93 26.07 -15.55 52.49
CA VAL A 93 25.65 -16.56 51.49
C VAL A 93 26.62 -16.74 50.31
N ARG A 94 27.31 -15.68 49.87
CA ARG A 94 28.33 -15.78 48.82
C ARG A 94 29.59 -16.52 49.28
N LYS A 95 30.02 -16.29 50.53
CA LYS A 95 31.14 -17.05 51.10
C LYS A 95 30.76 -18.51 51.28
N PHE A 96 29.54 -18.79 51.70
CA PHE A 96 29.01 -20.16 51.72
C PHE A 96 29.10 -20.81 50.35
N ALA A 97 28.50 -20.20 49.31
CA ALA A 97 28.49 -20.78 47.97
C ALA A 97 29.91 -21.01 47.41
N PHE A 98 30.81 -20.04 47.60
CA PHE A 98 32.21 -20.17 47.19
C PHE A 98 32.91 -21.36 47.86
N HIS A 99 32.76 -21.53 49.18
CA HIS A 99 33.37 -22.66 49.89
C HIS A 99 32.68 -23.99 49.58
N MET A 100 31.38 -23.99 49.26
CA MET A 100 30.69 -25.18 48.75
C MET A 100 31.24 -25.62 47.38
N ILE A 101 31.51 -24.70 46.47
CA ILE A 101 32.15 -25.00 45.16
C ILE A 101 33.54 -25.60 45.38
N LEU A 102 34.36 -25.02 46.26
CA LEU A 102 35.68 -25.55 46.60
C LEU A 102 35.62 -26.94 47.24
N ALA A 103 34.67 -27.14 48.17
CA ALA A 103 34.41 -28.46 48.77
C ALA A 103 34.00 -29.47 47.69
N GLY A 104 33.11 -29.08 46.77
CA GLY A 104 32.66 -29.91 45.65
C GLY A 104 33.81 -30.35 44.74
N HIS A 105 34.72 -29.44 44.41
CA HIS A 105 35.92 -29.75 43.63
C HIS A 105 36.81 -30.79 44.34
N ARG A 106 37.08 -30.59 45.63
CA ARG A 106 37.87 -31.52 46.45
C ARG A 106 37.18 -32.88 46.62
N PHE A 107 35.85 -32.90 46.83
CA PHE A 107 35.07 -34.15 46.84
C PHE A 107 35.17 -34.90 45.51
N SER A 108 35.11 -34.18 44.37
CA SER A 108 35.26 -34.79 43.05
C SER A 108 36.65 -35.42 42.88
N LYS A 109 37.72 -34.72 43.28
CA LYS A 109 39.09 -35.27 43.27
C LYS A 109 39.24 -36.50 44.16
N ALA A 110 38.58 -36.52 45.32
CA ALA A 110 38.53 -37.67 46.23
C ALA A 110 37.60 -38.82 45.75
N GLY A 111 37.01 -38.74 44.55
CA GLY A 111 36.09 -39.73 44.01
C GLY A 111 34.68 -39.71 44.61
N GLN A 112 34.38 -38.78 45.52
CA GLN A 112 33.09 -38.65 46.21
C GLN A 112 32.07 -37.84 45.40
N ARG A 113 31.69 -38.35 44.22
CA ARG A 113 30.85 -37.63 43.23
C ARG A 113 29.47 -37.22 43.75
N ARG A 114 28.82 -38.03 44.58
CA ARG A 114 27.51 -37.68 45.18
C ARG A 114 27.61 -36.45 46.09
N HIS A 115 28.67 -36.38 46.90
CA HIS A 115 28.94 -35.22 47.76
C HIS A 115 29.32 -34.00 46.92
N ALA A 116 30.13 -34.18 45.87
CA ALA A 116 30.45 -33.12 44.94
C ALA A 116 29.19 -32.51 44.30
N LEU A 117 28.32 -33.34 43.74
CA LEU A 117 27.04 -32.91 43.14
C LEU A 117 26.18 -32.15 44.16
N ARG A 118 26.02 -32.68 45.38
CA ARG A 118 25.30 -31.99 46.47
C ARG A 118 25.85 -30.60 46.72
N CYS A 119 27.18 -30.46 46.82
CA CYS A 119 27.81 -29.18 47.08
C CYS A 119 27.56 -28.16 45.96
N TYR A 120 27.65 -28.58 44.70
CA TYR A 120 27.35 -27.70 43.56
C TYR A 120 25.86 -27.33 43.49
N CYS A 121 24.94 -28.24 43.81
CA CYS A 121 23.51 -27.92 43.89
C CYS A 121 23.21 -26.87 44.99
N HIS A 122 23.85 -26.97 46.16
CA HIS A 122 23.72 -25.95 47.21
C HIS A 122 24.30 -24.60 46.79
N ALA A 123 25.42 -24.60 46.05
CA ALA A 123 25.98 -23.37 45.51
C ALA A 123 25.05 -22.73 44.45
N MET A 124 24.42 -23.54 43.59
CA MET A 124 23.49 -23.07 42.55
C MET A 124 22.33 -22.26 43.13
N GLN A 125 21.76 -22.69 44.27
CA GLN A 125 20.68 -21.96 44.97
C GLN A 125 21.04 -20.50 45.32
N VAL A 126 22.33 -20.19 45.46
CA VAL A 126 22.81 -18.83 45.74
C VAL A 126 23.00 -18.01 44.47
N TYR A 127 23.45 -18.63 43.38
CA TYR A 127 23.76 -17.90 42.14
C TYR A 127 22.58 -17.79 41.18
N GLN A 128 21.69 -18.78 41.16
CA GLN A 128 20.57 -18.89 40.23
C GLN A 128 19.71 -17.62 40.18
N GLY A 129 19.59 -17.03 38.99
CA GLY A 129 18.70 -15.90 38.72
C GLY A 129 19.22 -14.57 39.26
N ARG A 130 20.51 -14.48 39.63
CA ARG A 130 21.13 -13.25 40.17
C ARG A 130 22.06 -12.55 39.18
N GLY A 131 22.11 -12.98 37.93
CA GLY A 131 22.87 -12.33 36.86
C GLY A 131 24.37 -12.66 36.84
N TRP A 132 24.82 -13.71 37.55
CA TRP A 132 26.21 -14.16 37.56
C TRP A 132 26.44 -15.27 36.53
N SER A 133 26.23 -14.96 35.24
CA SER A 133 26.21 -15.95 34.15
C SER A 133 27.43 -16.87 34.13
N LEU A 134 28.66 -16.33 34.24
CA LEU A 134 29.89 -17.13 34.24
C LEU A 134 29.94 -18.17 35.38
N ALA A 135 29.44 -17.80 36.56
CA ALA A 135 29.39 -18.70 37.70
C ALA A 135 28.27 -19.74 37.53
N GLU A 136 27.09 -19.30 37.07
CA GLU A 136 25.98 -20.20 36.74
C GLU A 136 26.39 -21.25 35.69
N ASP A 137 27.05 -20.83 34.62
CA ASP A 137 27.54 -21.70 33.53
C ASP A 137 28.51 -22.75 34.07
N HIS A 138 29.50 -22.33 34.86
CA HIS A 138 30.47 -23.26 35.45
C HIS A 138 29.81 -24.28 36.39
N ILE A 139 28.88 -23.83 37.24
CA ILE A 139 28.21 -24.72 38.19
C ILE A 139 27.27 -25.68 37.44
N ASN A 140 26.45 -25.19 36.50
CA ASN A 140 25.58 -26.04 35.67
C ASN A 140 26.37 -27.05 34.85
N PHE A 141 27.48 -26.62 34.23
CA PHE A 141 28.36 -27.52 33.47
C PHE A 141 28.90 -28.64 34.36
N THR A 142 29.31 -28.29 35.59
CA THR A 142 29.83 -29.26 36.55
C THR A 142 28.73 -30.19 37.07
N ILE A 143 27.53 -29.66 37.37
CA ILE A 143 26.36 -30.46 37.74
C ILE A 143 26.06 -31.47 36.63
N GLY A 144 26.00 -31.04 35.37
CA GLY A 144 25.75 -31.90 34.22
C GLY A 144 26.73 -33.07 34.12
N ARG A 145 28.04 -32.79 34.18
CA ARG A 145 29.08 -33.83 34.13
C ARG A 145 29.01 -34.81 35.30
N GLN A 146 28.79 -34.31 36.52
CA GLN A 146 28.72 -35.15 37.72
C GLN A 146 27.45 -36.01 37.71
N SER A 147 26.31 -35.43 37.32
CA SER A 147 25.03 -36.15 37.17
C SER A 147 25.11 -37.25 36.13
N PHE A 148 25.71 -36.97 34.96
CA PHE A 148 25.90 -37.98 33.93
C PHE A 148 26.78 -39.14 34.42
N THR A 149 27.89 -38.85 35.10
CA THR A 149 28.78 -39.88 35.69
C THR A 149 28.07 -40.73 36.76
N LEU A 150 27.06 -40.16 37.43
CA LEU A 150 26.22 -40.86 38.40
C LEU A 150 25.02 -41.60 37.77
N GLN A 151 24.98 -41.73 36.44
CA GLN A 151 23.89 -42.34 35.67
C GLN A 151 22.54 -41.63 35.85
N GLN A 152 22.58 -40.32 36.11
CA GLN A 152 21.39 -39.45 36.15
C GLN A 152 21.38 -38.59 34.88
N ALA A 153 21.03 -39.20 33.75
CA ALA A 153 21.07 -38.56 32.43
C ALA A 153 20.08 -37.38 32.33
N ASP A 154 18.82 -37.57 32.73
CA ASP A 154 17.77 -36.55 32.66
C ASP A 154 18.20 -35.24 33.35
N ARG A 155 18.75 -35.38 34.56
CA ARG A 155 19.25 -34.26 35.36
C ARG A 155 20.48 -33.60 34.74
N ALA A 156 21.29 -34.36 34.01
CA ALA A 156 22.42 -33.82 33.28
C ALA A 156 21.96 -33.01 32.06
N VAL A 157 20.98 -33.53 31.31
CA VAL A 157 20.36 -32.83 30.17
C VAL A 157 19.72 -31.52 30.61
N GLU A 158 18.96 -31.50 31.71
CA GLU A 158 18.40 -30.28 32.28
C GLU A 158 19.47 -29.25 32.64
N ALA A 159 20.57 -29.67 33.29
CA ALA A 159 21.64 -28.77 33.69
C ALA A 159 22.34 -28.14 32.47
N PHE A 160 22.61 -28.91 31.42
CA PHE A 160 23.18 -28.40 30.18
C PHE A 160 22.20 -27.52 29.39
N ARG A 161 20.91 -27.89 29.36
CA ARG A 161 19.83 -27.12 28.71
C ARG A 161 19.81 -25.67 29.20
N VAL A 162 19.90 -25.46 30.52
CA VAL A 162 19.90 -24.12 31.14
C VAL A 162 21.08 -23.26 30.66
N ILE A 163 22.23 -23.85 30.32
CA ILE A 163 23.40 -23.14 29.82
C ILE A 163 23.18 -22.69 28.37
N LEU A 164 22.48 -23.49 27.57
CA LEU A 164 22.24 -23.24 26.15
C LEU A 164 21.10 -22.26 25.91
N GLU A 165 20.07 -22.25 26.76
CA GLU A 165 18.92 -21.34 26.64
C GLU A 165 19.22 -19.90 27.09
N LYS A 166 20.18 -19.71 28.00
CA LYS A 166 20.57 -18.39 28.51
C LYS A 166 21.68 -17.77 27.67
N GLU A 167 21.71 -16.44 27.62
CA GLU A 167 22.81 -15.70 26.99
C GLU A 167 24.11 -15.84 27.81
N SER A 168 24.87 -16.90 27.52
CA SER A 168 26.16 -17.16 28.15
C SER A 168 27.19 -16.12 27.70
N GLN A 169 27.95 -15.58 28.66
CA GLN A 169 29.05 -14.63 28.40
C GLN A 169 30.39 -15.33 28.14
N GLN A 170 30.40 -16.66 28.05
CA GLN A 170 31.60 -17.45 27.82
C GLN A 170 32.18 -17.26 26.41
N THR A 171 33.41 -17.76 26.21
CA THR A 171 34.07 -17.77 24.90
C THR A 171 33.43 -18.79 23.95
N ALA A 172 33.58 -18.59 22.65
CA ALA A 172 33.06 -19.52 21.64
C ALA A 172 33.56 -20.96 21.85
N SER A 173 34.85 -21.13 22.17
CA SER A 173 35.43 -22.45 22.47
C SER A 173 34.73 -23.14 23.64
N GLN A 174 34.39 -22.39 24.69
CA GLN A 174 33.74 -22.95 25.88
C GLN A 174 32.26 -23.27 25.61
N GLN A 175 31.55 -22.42 24.87
CA GLN A 175 30.17 -22.69 24.43
C GLN A 175 30.11 -23.91 23.50
N GLY A 176 31.08 -24.07 22.59
CA GLY A 176 31.20 -25.27 21.75
C GLY A 176 31.43 -26.54 22.57
N ALA A 177 32.21 -26.46 23.65
CA ALA A 177 32.36 -27.57 24.59
C ALA A 177 31.05 -27.91 25.31
N PHE A 178 30.28 -26.90 25.74
CA PHE A 178 28.95 -27.12 26.34
C PHE A 178 27.98 -27.81 25.38
N LEU A 179 27.93 -27.36 24.12
CA LEU A 179 27.08 -27.94 23.09
C LEU A 179 27.45 -29.40 22.81
N ARG A 180 28.74 -29.72 22.65
CA ARG A 180 29.18 -31.10 22.39
C ARG A 180 28.85 -32.05 23.55
N GLU A 181 29.07 -31.62 24.79
CA GLU A 181 28.72 -32.42 25.97
C GLU A 181 27.20 -32.63 26.08
N TYR A 182 26.41 -31.59 25.79
CA TYR A 182 24.96 -31.71 25.73
C TYR A 182 24.51 -32.73 24.68
N LEU A 183 24.99 -32.62 23.44
CA LEU A 183 24.62 -33.53 22.35
C LEU A 183 25.02 -34.98 22.67
N TYR A 184 26.19 -35.17 23.27
CA TYR A 184 26.66 -36.49 23.72
C TYR A 184 25.74 -37.10 24.77
N VAL A 185 25.43 -36.34 25.83
CA VAL A 185 24.58 -36.82 26.94
C VAL A 185 23.15 -37.07 26.47
N PHE A 186 22.59 -36.17 25.65
CA PHE A 186 21.26 -36.32 25.10
C PHE A 186 21.16 -37.56 24.19
N LYS A 187 22.16 -37.80 23.33
CA LYS A 187 22.22 -39.01 22.50
C LYS A 187 22.30 -40.29 23.34
N SER A 188 23.01 -40.25 24.47
CA SER A 188 23.11 -41.38 25.40
C SER A 188 21.82 -41.64 26.19
N GLU A 189 21.05 -40.61 26.52
CA GLU A 189 19.75 -40.74 27.20
C GLU A 189 18.71 -41.37 26.26
N MET A 190 18.67 -40.89 25.01
CA MET A 190 17.66 -41.25 24.01
C MET A 190 17.88 -42.63 23.38
N GLY A 191 18.79 -43.45 23.92
CA GLY A 191 19.30 -44.69 23.35
C GLY A 191 18.25 -45.62 22.74
N GLY A 192 18.01 -45.45 21.43
CA GLY A 192 17.20 -46.33 20.58
C GLY A 192 15.69 -46.04 20.51
N THR A 193 15.16 -45.09 21.28
CA THR A 193 13.75 -44.70 21.20
C THR A 193 13.51 -43.76 20.01
N GLU A 194 12.64 -44.14 19.08
CA GLU A 194 12.28 -43.32 17.90
C GLU A 194 11.47 -42.05 18.24
N THR A 195 11.16 -41.82 19.52
CA THR A 195 10.37 -40.68 19.98
C THR A 195 11.18 -39.39 19.95
N LEU A 196 10.66 -38.34 19.31
CA LEU A 196 11.26 -37.01 19.28
C LEU A 196 11.15 -36.33 20.66
N SER A 197 12.27 -35.93 21.25
CA SER A 197 12.32 -35.12 22.48
C SER A 197 12.62 -33.64 22.21
N ASP A 198 12.29 -32.79 23.17
CA ASP A 198 12.41 -31.34 23.04
C ASP A 198 13.86 -30.87 23.05
N LEU A 199 14.28 -30.18 21.98
CA LEU A 199 15.59 -29.54 21.87
C LEU A 199 15.52 -28.05 22.31
N PRO A 200 16.56 -27.51 22.97
CA PRO A 200 16.60 -26.10 23.36
C PRO A 200 17.06 -25.15 22.26
N LEU A 201 17.71 -25.67 21.21
CA LEU A 201 18.37 -24.88 20.17
C LEU A 201 17.96 -25.34 18.78
N PRO A 202 17.74 -24.42 17.83
CA PRO A 202 17.82 -22.96 17.97
C PRO A 202 16.65 -22.38 18.79
N CYS A 203 16.74 -21.11 19.17
CA CYS A 203 15.61 -20.43 19.81
C CYS A 203 14.58 -20.01 18.75
N ILE A 204 13.36 -20.53 18.86
CA ILE A 204 12.24 -20.16 17.97
C ILE A 204 11.62 -18.85 18.45
N GLN A 205 11.53 -17.85 17.57
CA GLN A 205 10.73 -16.64 17.83
C GLN A 205 9.28 -16.86 17.39
N SER A 206 8.50 -17.60 18.17
CA SER A 206 7.16 -18.06 17.78
C SER A 206 6.20 -16.93 17.40
N SER A 207 6.30 -15.76 18.04
CA SER A 207 5.42 -14.61 17.74
C SER A 207 5.64 -14.03 16.33
N ALA A 208 6.87 -14.12 15.81
CA ALA A 208 7.26 -13.64 14.49
C ALA A 208 6.86 -14.59 13.34
N THR A 209 6.34 -15.78 13.67
CA THR A 209 5.90 -16.78 12.69
C THR A 209 4.86 -16.20 11.73
N ARG A 210 5.05 -16.36 10.42
CA ARG A 210 4.07 -15.97 9.40
C ARG A 210 3.54 -17.21 8.71
N VAL A 211 2.26 -17.20 8.33
CA VAL A 211 1.62 -18.32 7.62
C VAL A 211 1.01 -17.79 6.34
N TYR A 212 1.45 -18.32 5.21
CA TYR A 212 0.93 -17.99 3.89
C TYR A 212 0.10 -19.13 3.35
N PHE A 213 -1.06 -18.80 2.78
CA PHE A 213 -1.97 -19.71 2.11
C PHE A 213 -2.06 -19.32 0.64
N GLY A 214 -1.90 -20.29 -0.25
CA GLY A 214 -2.09 -20.08 -1.69
C GLY A 214 -0.88 -20.53 -2.50
N PRO A 215 -1.03 -20.57 -3.83
CA PRO A 215 0.00 -21.07 -4.73
C PRO A 215 1.21 -20.14 -4.76
N GLU A 216 2.38 -20.72 -5.00
CA GLU A 216 3.57 -19.95 -5.35
C GLU A 216 3.35 -19.22 -6.66
N ARG A 217 3.84 -17.98 -6.74
CA ARG A 217 3.77 -17.18 -7.95
C ARG A 217 4.49 -17.90 -9.09
N ARG A 218 3.79 -18.12 -10.19
CA ARG A 218 4.44 -18.49 -11.44
C ARG A 218 4.98 -17.24 -12.12
N PRO A 219 6.29 -17.18 -12.44
CA PRO A 219 6.81 -16.08 -13.22
C PRO A 219 6.14 -16.08 -14.60
N ALA A 220 5.84 -14.89 -15.11
CA ALA A 220 5.28 -14.75 -16.45
C ALA A 220 6.33 -15.13 -17.51
N GLU A 221 5.89 -15.83 -18.55
CA GLU A 221 6.74 -16.20 -19.68
C GLU A 221 6.71 -15.11 -20.76
N GLY A 222 7.88 -14.72 -21.28
CA GLY A 222 8.02 -13.75 -22.37
C GLY A 222 7.70 -12.31 -21.96
N GLU A 223 6.97 -11.58 -22.81
CA GLU A 223 6.57 -10.17 -22.59
C GLU A 223 5.33 -10.01 -21.69
N LYS A 224 4.82 -11.10 -21.10
CA LYS A 224 3.64 -11.06 -20.22
C LYS A 224 4.04 -10.49 -18.85
N GLN A 225 3.17 -9.68 -18.27
CA GLN A 225 3.29 -9.24 -16.88
C GLN A 225 2.23 -9.98 -16.05
N ALA A 226 2.66 -10.87 -15.14
CA ALA A 226 1.75 -11.53 -14.21
C ALA A 226 1.20 -10.54 -13.17
N ALA A 227 -0.04 -10.75 -12.74
CA ALA A 227 -0.60 -10.06 -11.59
C ALA A 227 0.31 -10.21 -10.37
N THR A 228 0.54 -9.10 -9.66
CA THR A 228 1.50 -9.04 -8.55
C THR A 228 1.08 -9.98 -7.42
N HIS A 229 -0.18 -9.97 -6.98
CA HIS A 229 -0.67 -10.76 -5.84
C HIS A 229 0.11 -10.54 -4.53
N VAL A 230 -0.25 -11.22 -3.44
CA VAL A 230 0.47 -11.16 -2.15
C VAL A 230 1.75 -12.01 -2.22
N SER A 231 2.88 -11.51 -1.68
CA SER A 231 4.12 -12.27 -1.48
C SER A 231 4.55 -12.31 -0.01
N LEU A 232 5.32 -13.35 0.34
CA LEU A 232 5.96 -13.48 1.66
C LEU A 232 7.05 -12.43 1.92
N ASP A 233 7.66 -11.89 0.86
CA ASP A 233 8.69 -10.85 0.96
C ASP A 233 8.09 -9.46 1.20
N GLN A 234 6.77 -9.31 1.08
CA GLN A 234 6.09 -8.05 1.33
C GLN A 234 5.90 -7.83 2.84
N GLU A 235 6.23 -6.62 3.31
CA GLU A 235 5.92 -6.21 4.68
C GLU A 235 4.42 -5.94 4.83
N TYR A 236 3.89 -6.16 6.04
CA TYR A 236 2.51 -5.85 6.32
C TYR A 236 2.32 -4.35 6.48
N ASP A 237 1.40 -3.81 5.68
CA ASP A 237 0.94 -2.44 5.79
C ASP A 237 -0.57 -2.41 6.05
N LYS A 238 -0.93 -1.75 7.16
CA LYS A 238 -2.30 -1.66 7.66
C LYS A 238 -3.20 -0.81 6.75
N ASP A 239 -2.67 0.24 6.15
CA ASP A 239 -3.45 1.15 5.30
C ASP A 239 -3.78 0.43 3.98
N ASN A 240 -2.79 -0.25 3.40
CA ASN A 240 -2.98 -1.14 2.27
C ASN A 240 -3.96 -2.28 2.57
N ALA A 241 -3.86 -2.94 3.72
CA ALA A 241 -4.80 -3.99 4.12
C ALA A 241 -6.25 -3.47 4.22
N THR A 242 -6.42 -2.25 4.74
CA THR A 242 -7.73 -1.58 4.84
C THR A 242 -8.31 -1.27 3.46
N MET A 243 -7.49 -0.74 2.55
CA MET A 243 -7.89 -0.50 1.15
C MET A 243 -8.35 -1.78 0.47
N TRP A 244 -7.57 -2.87 0.55
CA TRP A 244 -7.94 -4.15 -0.07
C TRP A 244 -9.25 -4.71 0.51
N CYS A 245 -9.44 -4.60 1.82
CA CYS A 245 -10.69 -4.97 2.49
C CYS A 245 -11.90 -4.19 1.96
N GLN A 246 -11.75 -2.87 1.75
CA GLN A 246 -12.81 -2.03 1.18
C GLN A 246 -13.16 -2.42 -0.26
N LEU A 247 -12.15 -2.68 -1.10
CA LEU A 247 -12.36 -3.14 -2.47
C LEU A 247 -13.07 -4.51 -2.50
N GLU A 248 -12.68 -5.43 -1.63
CA GLU A 248 -13.33 -6.75 -1.52
C GLU A 248 -14.79 -6.64 -1.07
N LEU A 249 -15.06 -5.77 -0.10
CA LEU A 249 -16.43 -5.50 0.37
C LEU A 249 -17.33 -4.97 -0.76
N GLN A 250 -16.81 -4.11 -1.63
CA GLN A 250 -17.54 -3.61 -2.81
C GLN A 250 -17.88 -4.75 -3.79
N LEU A 251 -16.92 -5.63 -4.07
CA LEU A 251 -17.14 -6.79 -4.95
C LEU A 251 -18.17 -7.76 -4.38
N VAL A 252 -18.07 -8.08 -3.09
CA VAL A 252 -19.00 -9.00 -2.41
C VAL A 252 -20.40 -8.41 -2.34
N SER A 253 -20.53 -7.11 -2.10
CA SER A 253 -21.84 -6.44 -2.11
C SER A 253 -22.46 -6.47 -3.50
N ALA A 254 -21.66 -6.20 -4.54
CA ALA A 254 -22.09 -6.31 -5.93
C ALA A 254 -22.46 -7.77 -6.33
N ALA A 255 -21.74 -8.77 -5.82
CA ALA A 255 -22.04 -10.18 -6.05
C ALA A 255 -23.38 -10.61 -5.46
N ASN A 256 -23.67 -10.15 -4.23
CA ASN A 256 -24.92 -10.46 -3.51
C ASN A 256 -26.12 -9.58 -3.90
N ARG A 257 -25.93 -8.62 -4.83
CA ARG A 257 -26.96 -7.63 -5.21
C ARG A 257 -27.53 -6.87 -3.99
N GLY A 258 -26.66 -6.50 -3.05
CA GLY A 258 -27.06 -5.92 -1.77
C GLY A 258 -25.89 -5.79 -0.78
N PRO A 259 -26.16 -5.51 0.50
CA PRO A 259 -25.09 -5.46 1.50
C PRO A 259 -24.38 -6.80 1.63
N ALA A 260 -23.08 -6.77 1.96
CA ALA A 260 -22.32 -7.98 2.24
C ALA A 260 -22.98 -8.80 3.38
N PRO A 261 -22.91 -10.16 3.33
CA PRO A 261 -23.45 -11.01 4.38
C PRO A 261 -22.84 -10.69 5.75
N ALA A 262 -23.61 -10.85 6.83
CA ALA A 262 -23.10 -10.62 8.20
C ALA A 262 -21.90 -11.50 8.58
N ALA A 263 -21.72 -12.64 7.89
CA ALA A 263 -20.60 -13.56 8.05
C ALA A 263 -19.41 -13.26 7.11
N PHE A 264 -19.46 -12.18 6.31
CA PHE A 264 -18.38 -11.81 5.40
C PHE A 264 -17.07 -11.58 6.17
N GLN A 265 -15.98 -12.13 5.62
CA GLN A 265 -14.64 -11.91 6.11
C GLN A 265 -13.73 -11.59 4.92
N PRO A 266 -12.86 -10.57 5.05
CA PRO A 266 -11.87 -10.27 4.02
C PRO A 266 -10.89 -11.43 3.86
N THR A 267 -10.52 -11.72 2.62
CA THR A 267 -9.55 -12.75 2.28
C THR A 267 -8.15 -12.34 2.73
N GLN A 268 -7.54 -13.15 3.60
CA GLN A 268 -6.18 -12.95 4.09
C GLN A 268 -5.29 -14.12 3.71
N TYR A 269 -4.39 -13.89 2.75
CA TYR A 269 -3.44 -14.91 2.29
C TYR A 269 -2.20 -15.04 3.17
N CYS A 270 -1.82 -14.00 3.92
CA CYS A 270 -0.65 -14.01 4.79
C CYS A 270 -1.06 -13.56 6.20
N LEU A 271 -0.91 -14.45 7.19
CA LEU A 271 -1.22 -14.21 8.59
C LEU A 271 0.06 -14.02 9.41
N HIS A 272 0.03 -13.11 10.37
CA HIS A 272 1.15 -12.82 11.26
C HIS A 272 0.63 -12.23 12.58
N SER A 273 1.52 -11.74 13.45
CA SER A 273 1.14 -11.22 14.78
C SER A 273 0.24 -9.98 14.80
N GLN A 274 0.04 -9.28 13.67
CA GLN A 274 -0.78 -8.07 13.61
C GLN A 274 -2.10 -8.27 12.85
N THR A 275 -2.33 -9.43 12.23
CA THR A 275 -3.61 -9.79 11.62
C THR A 275 -4.62 -10.26 12.68
N ASP A 276 -5.90 -10.28 12.31
CA ASP A 276 -6.95 -10.86 13.15
C ASP A 276 -6.93 -12.39 13.05
N ASN A 277 -6.24 -13.02 14.01
CA ASN A 277 -6.06 -14.47 14.05
C ASN A 277 -7.05 -15.15 15.02
N LEU A 278 -8.20 -14.55 15.32
CA LEU A 278 -9.15 -15.13 16.29
C LEU A 278 -9.90 -16.36 15.78
N ARG A 279 -9.85 -16.65 14.48
CA ARG A 279 -10.58 -17.73 13.82
C ARG A 279 -9.63 -18.61 13.02
N HIS A 280 -10.03 -19.86 12.83
CA HIS A 280 -9.32 -20.81 11.97
C HIS A 280 -9.29 -20.31 10.53
N PRO A 281 -8.11 -20.13 9.92
CA PRO A 281 -8.02 -19.76 8.52
C PRO A 281 -8.46 -20.90 7.61
N LEU A 282 -8.87 -20.56 6.39
CA LEU A 282 -9.31 -21.53 5.39
C LEU A 282 -8.17 -21.76 4.40
N ALA A 283 -7.82 -23.03 4.19
CA ALA A 283 -6.86 -23.45 3.16
C ALA A 283 -7.59 -24.32 2.12
N VAL A 284 -7.10 -24.32 0.89
CA VAL A 284 -7.70 -25.07 -0.22
C VAL A 284 -6.94 -26.38 -0.42
N LEU A 285 -7.66 -27.47 -0.70
CA LEU A 285 -7.07 -28.77 -1.02
C LEU A 285 -6.07 -28.66 -2.19
N GLN A 286 -4.94 -29.38 -2.11
CA GLN A 286 -3.85 -29.40 -3.10
C GLN A 286 -3.12 -28.07 -3.30
N GLU A 287 -3.45 -27.02 -2.55
CA GLU A 287 -2.71 -25.76 -2.56
C GLU A 287 -1.69 -25.71 -1.43
N PRO A 288 -0.49 -25.16 -1.67
CA PRO A 288 0.51 -25.07 -0.63
C PRO A 288 0.13 -24.03 0.43
N MET A 289 0.50 -24.36 1.66
CA MET A 289 0.66 -23.39 2.74
C MET A 289 2.13 -23.34 3.14
N ILE A 290 2.64 -22.14 3.40
CA ILE A 290 4.05 -21.91 3.76
C ILE A 290 4.06 -21.33 5.17
N VAL A 291 4.78 -21.99 6.08
CA VAL A 291 5.01 -21.50 7.44
C VAL A 291 6.43 -20.93 7.49
N GLU A 292 6.53 -19.64 7.76
CA GLU A 292 7.80 -18.98 8.01
C GLU A 292 8.10 -18.96 9.50
N VAL A 293 9.20 -19.58 9.89
CA VAL A 293 9.66 -19.62 11.29
C VAL A 293 11.00 -18.91 11.41
N VAL A 294 11.09 -17.99 12.37
CA VAL A 294 12.33 -17.26 12.66
C VAL A 294 13.13 -18.03 13.71
N LEU A 295 14.32 -18.50 13.31
CA LEU A 295 15.23 -19.29 14.14
C LEU A 295 16.43 -18.43 14.51
N LYS A 296 16.70 -18.29 15.82
CA LYS A 296 17.86 -17.58 16.35
C LYS A 296 18.86 -18.56 16.95
N ASN A 297 20.11 -18.48 16.53
CA ASN A 297 21.22 -19.10 17.24
C ASN A 297 21.66 -18.15 18.38
N PRO A 298 21.54 -18.51 19.67
CA PRO A 298 22.05 -17.69 20.77
C PRO A 298 23.55 -17.89 21.04
N LEU A 299 24.20 -18.87 20.39
CA LEU A 299 25.59 -19.23 20.66
C LEU A 299 26.57 -18.51 19.72
N LYS A 300 27.79 -18.32 20.20
CA LYS A 300 28.95 -17.82 19.43
C LYS A 300 29.59 -18.91 18.55
N VAL A 301 28.96 -20.08 18.45
CA VAL A 301 29.38 -21.21 17.62
C VAL A 301 28.25 -21.49 16.63
N ALA A 302 28.61 -21.84 15.40
CA ALA A 302 27.63 -22.18 14.38
C ALA A 302 26.89 -23.49 14.70
N LEU A 303 25.62 -23.55 14.29
CA LEU A 303 24.76 -24.72 14.39
C LEU A 303 24.44 -25.22 12.97
N SER A 304 24.40 -26.54 12.81
CA SER A 304 23.95 -27.17 11.57
C SER A 304 22.67 -27.93 11.88
N LEU A 305 21.58 -27.56 11.20
CA LEU A 305 20.31 -28.28 11.27
C LEU A 305 20.13 -29.07 9.98
N SER A 306 19.81 -30.35 10.09
CA SER A 306 19.49 -31.21 8.95
C SER A 306 18.08 -31.76 9.07
N GLU A 307 17.48 -32.10 7.93
CA GLU A 307 16.10 -32.62 7.84
C GLU A 307 15.06 -31.76 8.56
N LEU A 308 15.16 -30.44 8.43
CA LEU A 308 14.23 -29.50 9.05
C LEU A 308 12.85 -29.61 8.40
N THR A 309 11.83 -29.92 9.21
CA THR A 309 10.46 -30.20 8.79
C THR A 309 9.44 -29.64 9.79
N LEU A 310 8.21 -29.38 9.33
CA LEU A 310 7.09 -29.04 10.20
C LEU A 310 6.48 -30.30 10.83
N LEU A 311 6.11 -30.19 12.10
CA LEU A 311 5.25 -31.15 12.78
C LEU A 311 3.80 -30.70 12.68
N TRP A 312 2.91 -31.66 12.44
CA TRP A 312 1.50 -31.37 12.26
C TRP A 312 0.61 -32.52 12.73
N ARG A 313 -0.62 -32.15 13.11
CA ARG A 313 -1.74 -33.04 13.39
C ARG A 313 -2.90 -32.70 12.47
N PHE A 314 -3.49 -33.72 11.86
CA PHE A 314 -4.62 -33.59 10.95
C PHE A 314 -5.80 -34.40 11.49
N THR A 315 -6.96 -33.77 11.54
CA THR A 315 -8.22 -34.39 11.97
C THR A 315 -9.18 -34.39 10.79
N ASP A 316 -9.56 -35.57 10.31
CA ASP A 316 -10.52 -35.72 9.20
C ASP A 316 -11.97 -35.53 9.68
N ALA A 317 -12.92 -35.51 8.74
CA ALA A 317 -14.36 -35.43 9.00
C ALA A 317 -14.88 -36.55 9.94
N ASP A 318 -14.30 -37.75 9.86
CA ASP A 318 -14.62 -38.89 10.74
C ASP A 318 -13.98 -38.77 12.15
N SER A 319 -13.41 -37.62 12.49
CA SER A 319 -12.69 -37.37 13.75
C SER A 319 -11.49 -38.30 13.99
N THR A 320 -10.93 -38.85 12.92
CA THR A 320 -9.68 -39.61 12.98
C THR A 320 -8.51 -38.64 12.98
N GLU A 321 -7.65 -38.72 14.00
CA GLU A 321 -6.44 -37.91 14.11
C GLU A 321 -5.23 -38.64 13.56
N ILE A 322 -4.47 -37.97 12.69
CA ILE A 322 -3.24 -38.46 12.08
C ILE A 322 -2.16 -37.41 12.33
N SER A 323 -1.01 -37.83 12.87
CA SER A 323 0.15 -36.98 13.12
C SER A 323 1.34 -37.51 12.34
N ASN A 324 2.18 -36.63 11.79
CA ASN A 324 3.44 -37.08 11.18
C ASN A 324 4.50 -37.52 12.20
N GLU A 325 4.23 -37.38 13.49
CA GLU A 325 5.07 -37.93 14.57
C GLU A 325 4.77 -39.41 14.82
N ASP A 326 3.49 -39.81 14.77
CA ASP A 326 3.03 -41.14 15.22
C ASP A 326 2.66 -42.06 14.04
N ALA A 327 2.32 -41.49 12.89
CA ALA A 327 1.84 -42.26 11.73
C ALA A 327 3.00 -42.76 10.85
N PRO A 328 2.84 -43.91 10.17
CA PRO A 328 3.78 -44.35 9.14
C PRO A 328 3.96 -43.29 8.05
N ALA A 329 5.19 -43.09 7.59
CA ALA A 329 5.54 -42.06 6.61
C ALA A 329 4.71 -42.10 5.32
N ALA A 330 4.32 -43.30 4.86
CA ALA A 330 3.46 -43.46 3.69
C ALA A 330 2.05 -42.86 3.92
N LEU A 331 1.43 -43.16 5.07
CA LEU A 331 0.12 -42.62 5.43
C LEU A 331 0.18 -41.11 5.66
N ALA A 332 1.24 -40.61 6.30
CA ALA A 332 1.42 -39.18 6.51
C ALA A 332 1.51 -38.43 5.18
N LYS A 333 2.25 -38.97 4.19
CA LYS A 333 2.42 -38.39 2.85
C LYS A 333 1.13 -38.41 2.02
N GLU A 334 0.28 -39.42 2.19
CA GLU A 334 -1.05 -39.47 1.56
C GLU A 334 -2.00 -38.38 2.08
N VAL A 335 -1.80 -37.90 3.32
CA VAL A 335 -2.63 -36.86 3.94
C VAL A 335 -2.06 -35.48 3.63
N ILE A 336 -0.78 -35.25 3.90
CA ILE A 336 -0.08 -33.98 3.66
C ILE A 336 1.34 -34.26 3.16
N THR A 337 1.71 -33.62 2.04
CA THR A 337 3.12 -33.59 1.61
C THR A 337 3.83 -32.50 2.38
N ASN A 338 4.91 -32.87 3.07
CA ASN A 338 5.73 -32.00 3.91
C ASN A 338 7.07 -31.73 3.20
N GLU A 339 7.47 -30.47 3.13
CA GLU A 339 8.81 -30.11 2.64
C GLU A 339 9.87 -30.39 3.71
N VAL A 340 11.01 -30.92 3.26
CA VAL A 340 12.17 -31.22 4.10
C VAL A 340 13.33 -30.33 3.63
N ILE A 341 13.77 -29.40 4.46
CA ILE A 341 15.00 -28.65 4.21
C ILE A 341 16.17 -29.54 4.65
N ALA A 342 16.95 -30.01 3.67
CA ALA A 342 18.02 -30.98 3.91
C ALA A 342 19.14 -30.44 4.83
N ASP A 343 19.58 -29.19 4.58
CA ASP A 343 20.60 -28.51 5.37
C ASP A 343 20.21 -27.05 5.59
N PHE A 344 20.23 -26.62 6.85
CA PHE A 344 19.93 -25.27 7.30
C PHE A 344 21.03 -24.82 8.27
N PRO A 345 22.14 -24.25 7.75
CA PRO A 345 23.21 -23.74 8.59
C PRO A 345 22.80 -22.41 9.24
N LEU A 346 23.13 -22.28 10.52
CA LEU A 346 22.97 -21.08 11.34
C LEU A 346 24.35 -20.67 11.87
N GLY A 347 24.85 -19.52 11.41
CA GLY A 347 26.08 -18.92 11.89
C GLY A 347 26.02 -18.50 13.37
N PRO A 348 27.17 -18.10 13.94
CA PRO A 348 27.24 -17.59 15.31
C PRO A 348 26.32 -16.38 15.50
N GLU A 349 25.47 -16.41 16.52
CA GLU A 349 24.54 -15.32 16.87
C GLU A 349 23.58 -14.90 15.73
N GLU A 350 23.44 -15.74 14.69
CA GLU A 350 22.62 -15.46 13.51
C GLU A 350 21.13 -15.64 13.82
N THR A 351 20.30 -14.75 13.27
CA THR A 351 18.85 -14.94 13.18
C THR A 351 18.47 -15.12 11.72
N LYS A 352 17.84 -16.25 11.39
CA LYS A 352 17.54 -16.65 10.01
C LYS A 352 16.11 -17.17 9.92
N VAL A 353 15.47 -16.92 8.77
CA VAL A 353 14.08 -17.35 8.51
C VAL A 353 14.11 -18.67 7.74
N ALA A 354 13.35 -19.65 8.22
CA ALA A 354 13.07 -20.89 7.50
C ALA A 354 11.65 -20.82 6.90
N ARG A 355 11.51 -21.13 5.61
CA ARG A 355 10.21 -21.23 4.91
C ARG A 355 9.94 -22.71 4.66
N LEU A 356 8.90 -23.27 5.28
CA LEU A 356 8.56 -24.68 5.17
C LEU A 356 7.16 -24.84 4.58
N LYS A 357 7.05 -25.62 3.51
CA LYS A 357 5.80 -25.84 2.76
C LYS A 357 5.08 -27.12 3.17
N LEU A 358 3.76 -27.01 3.31
CA LEU A 358 2.83 -28.13 3.45
C LEU A 358 1.82 -28.11 2.29
N VAL A 359 1.53 -29.26 1.70
CA VAL A 359 0.47 -29.42 0.68
C VAL A 359 -0.54 -30.46 1.18
N PRO A 360 -1.78 -30.08 1.50
CA PRO A 360 -2.79 -31.01 2.00
C PRO A 360 -3.53 -31.74 0.87
N HIS A 361 -3.76 -33.04 1.03
CA HIS A 361 -4.44 -33.91 0.06
C HIS A 361 -5.81 -34.38 0.53
N ARG A 362 -6.18 -34.11 1.79
CA ARG A 362 -7.51 -34.40 2.37
C ARG A 362 -8.12 -33.15 3.02
N THR A 363 -9.45 -33.06 3.00
CA THR A 363 -10.22 -32.02 3.68
C THR A 363 -10.35 -32.33 5.17
N GLY A 364 -10.27 -31.33 6.05
CA GLY A 364 -10.25 -31.58 7.51
C GLY A 364 -9.69 -30.39 8.27
N GLN A 365 -9.34 -30.59 9.54
CA GLN A 365 -8.66 -29.60 10.36
C GLN A 365 -7.18 -29.94 10.48
N LEU A 366 -6.31 -29.00 10.18
CA LEU A 366 -4.86 -29.13 10.32
C LEU A 366 -4.38 -28.25 11.48
N SER A 367 -3.45 -28.77 12.27
CA SER A 367 -2.74 -28.06 13.34
C SER A 367 -1.26 -28.23 13.13
N VAL A 368 -0.53 -27.13 12.94
CA VAL A 368 0.94 -27.13 12.92
C VAL A 368 1.42 -27.02 14.37
N THR A 369 2.08 -28.06 14.86
CA THR A 369 2.44 -28.22 16.28
C THR A 369 3.86 -27.78 16.60
N GLY A 370 4.78 -27.87 15.62
CA GLY A 370 6.20 -27.65 15.91
C GLY A 370 7.13 -27.81 14.71
N LEU A 371 8.41 -27.91 15.02
CA LEU A 371 9.49 -28.25 14.11
C LEU A 371 10.18 -29.52 14.56
N ALA A 372 10.60 -30.35 13.61
CA ALA A 372 11.52 -31.46 13.85
C ALA A 372 12.76 -31.29 12.97
N TYR A 373 13.92 -31.55 13.56
CA TYR A 373 15.21 -31.45 12.88
C TYR A 373 16.28 -32.24 13.62
N SER A 374 17.39 -32.48 12.93
CA SER A 374 18.60 -33.07 13.48
C SER A 374 19.65 -31.98 13.71
N LEU A 375 20.06 -31.79 14.96
CA LEU A 375 21.01 -30.77 15.41
C LEU A 375 22.42 -31.36 15.52
N SER A 376 23.39 -30.65 14.97
CA SER A 376 24.82 -30.89 15.19
C SER A 376 25.59 -29.59 15.42
N ALA A 377 26.74 -29.70 16.08
CA ALA A 377 27.69 -28.60 16.20
C ALA A 377 28.45 -28.44 14.88
N ALA A 378 28.51 -27.23 14.33
CA ALA A 378 29.23 -26.98 13.08
C ALA A 378 30.76 -26.99 13.32
N GLY A 379 31.47 -27.99 12.80
CA GLY A 379 32.92 -28.16 12.86
C GLY A 379 33.37 -29.61 12.61
N ASP A 380 34.46 -29.79 11.84
CA ASP A 380 35.06 -31.04 11.32
C ASP A 380 34.12 -32.24 11.08
N SER A 381 33.87 -32.50 9.79
CA SER A 381 32.92 -33.44 9.19
C SER A 381 33.01 -34.90 9.66
N ALA A 382 34.04 -35.29 10.41
CA ALA A 382 34.16 -36.64 10.99
C ALA A 382 33.60 -36.74 12.43
N GLU A 383 33.68 -35.68 13.25
CA GLU A 383 33.13 -35.67 14.61
C GLU A 383 31.66 -35.20 14.65
N GLY A 384 31.26 -34.32 13.72
CA GLY A 384 29.90 -33.79 13.65
C GLY A 384 28.81 -34.84 13.43
N ASP A 385 29.11 -35.87 12.62
CA ASP A 385 28.15 -36.95 12.31
C ASP A 385 27.98 -37.92 13.50
N MET A 386 29.03 -38.09 14.32
CA MET A 386 28.95 -38.89 15.54
C MET A 386 28.07 -38.24 16.63
N LEU A 387 27.88 -36.92 16.60
CA LEU A 387 27.13 -36.14 17.59
C LEU A 387 25.82 -35.56 17.05
N LEU A 388 25.32 -36.09 15.93
CA LEU A 388 24.01 -35.74 15.40
C LEU A 388 22.89 -36.25 16.33
N VAL A 389 21.98 -35.34 16.70
CA VAL A 389 20.83 -35.63 17.56
C VAL A 389 19.55 -35.15 16.90
N ARG A 390 18.57 -36.04 16.76
CA ARG A 390 17.23 -35.68 16.28
C ARG A 390 16.32 -35.30 17.44
N GLY A 391 15.53 -34.25 17.25
CA GLY A 391 14.51 -33.87 18.21
C GLY A 391 13.51 -32.89 17.62
N LYS A 392 12.71 -32.29 18.50
CA LYS A 392 11.64 -31.38 18.13
C LYS A 392 11.61 -30.11 18.98
N GLN A 393 10.87 -29.12 18.50
CA GLN A 393 10.51 -27.94 19.26
C GLN A 393 9.07 -27.55 18.97
N GLU A 394 8.31 -27.28 20.03
CA GLU A 394 6.91 -26.90 19.93
C GLU A 394 6.76 -25.44 19.49
N LEU A 395 5.87 -25.19 18.53
CA LEU A 395 5.61 -23.86 17.99
C LEU A 395 4.42 -23.22 18.72
N LYS A 396 4.66 -22.71 19.93
CA LYS A 396 3.63 -22.04 20.73
C LYS A 396 3.47 -20.58 20.33
N ILE A 397 2.43 -20.30 19.58
CA ILE A 397 2.02 -18.93 19.29
C ILE A 397 1.09 -18.42 20.40
N GLN A 398 1.41 -17.26 20.95
CA GLN A 398 0.55 -16.54 21.89
C GLN A 398 -0.05 -15.32 21.19
N GLY A 399 -1.34 -15.10 21.36
CA GLY A 399 -2.01 -13.91 20.86
C GLY A 399 -1.59 -12.63 21.60
N PRO A 400 -2.12 -11.47 21.18
CA PRO A 400 -1.80 -10.19 21.79
C PRO A 400 -2.16 -10.17 23.28
N ARG A 401 -1.37 -9.46 24.08
CA ARG A 401 -1.64 -9.31 25.52
C ARG A 401 -2.95 -8.56 25.73
N LEU A 402 -3.86 -9.17 26.50
CA LEU A 402 -5.11 -8.55 26.91
C LEU A 402 -4.82 -7.52 28.00
N ASN A 403 -5.38 -6.31 27.86
CA ASN A 403 -5.18 -5.19 28.79
C ASN A 403 -6.50 -4.45 29.10
N GLN A 404 -7.66 -5.03 28.79
CA GLN A 404 -8.94 -4.33 28.87
C GLN A 404 -9.55 -4.39 30.27
N SER A 405 -9.63 -5.57 30.89
CA SER A 405 -10.19 -5.70 32.24
C SER A 405 -9.16 -5.34 33.33
N LYS A 406 -9.63 -5.05 34.55
CA LYS A 406 -8.73 -4.86 35.71
C LYS A 406 -8.00 -6.16 36.05
N GLU A 407 -8.63 -7.31 35.83
CA GLU A 407 -8.02 -8.63 36.02
C GLU A 407 -6.88 -8.82 35.00
N ASP A 408 -7.08 -8.51 33.72
CA ASP A 408 -6.05 -8.57 32.66
C ASP A 408 -4.86 -7.61 32.89
N LYS A 409 -5.08 -6.53 33.65
CA LYS A 409 -4.00 -5.61 34.04
C LYS A 409 -3.20 -6.14 35.23
N MET A 410 -3.83 -6.94 36.10
CA MET A 410 -3.21 -7.52 37.29
C MET A 410 -2.54 -8.88 37.01
N SER A 411 -2.96 -9.61 35.97
CA SER A 411 -2.37 -10.88 35.51
C SER A 411 -2.09 -10.89 34.01
N VAL A 412 -1.00 -11.52 33.57
CA VAL A 412 -0.63 -11.56 32.15
C VAL A 412 -1.50 -12.58 31.42
N HIS A 413 -2.56 -12.11 30.75
CA HIS A 413 -3.40 -12.92 29.88
C HIS A 413 -3.14 -12.59 28.40
N HIS A 414 -3.10 -13.62 27.56
CA HIS A 414 -2.93 -13.50 26.13
C HIS A 414 -4.22 -13.87 25.40
N GLY A 415 -4.49 -13.20 24.27
CA GLY A 415 -5.57 -13.56 23.37
C GLY A 415 -5.32 -14.89 22.64
N ARG A 416 -6.36 -15.37 21.95
CA ARG A 416 -6.27 -16.55 21.07
C ARG A 416 -5.57 -16.18 19.75
N ASP A 417 -4.88 -17.14 19.15
CA ASP A 417 -4.25 -17.03 17.84
C ASP A 417 -4.33 -18.38 17.12
N GLU A 418 -5.16 -18.45 16.10
CA GLU A 418 -5.50 -19.68 15.36
C GLU A 418 -4.75 -19.79 14.03
N ARG A 419 -3.72 -18.97 13.79
CA ARG A 419 -3.03 -18.92 12.48
C ARG A 419 -2.39 -20.24 12.05
N LEU A 420 -2.04 -21.10 13.01
CA LEU A 420 -1.46 -22.44 12.80
C LEU A 420 -2.50 -23.56 12.73
N HIS A 421 -3.79 -23.22 12.80
CA HIS A 421 -4.90 -24.18 12.84
C HIS A 421 -5.83 -24.05 11.63
N PRO A 422 -5.35 -24.20 10.37
CA PRO A 422 -6.20 -24.04 9.20
C PRO A 422 -7.22 -25.18 9.03
N ILE A 423 -8.37 -24.85 8.47
CA ILE A 423 -9.37 -25.79 7.99
C ILE A 423 -9.15 -26.00 6.49
N ILE A 424 -8.81 -27.23 6.10
CA ILE A 424 -8.66 -27.61 4.70
C ILE A 424 -10.06 -27.82 4.10
N THR A 425 -10.38 -27.00 3.11
CA THR A 425 -11.65 -26.96 2.40
C THR A 425 -11.56 -27.69 1.06
N ALA A 426 -12.71 -27.91 0.42
CA ALA A 426 -12.79 -28.53 -0.90
C ALA A 426 -11.97 -27.74 -1.96
N PRO A 427 -11.61 -28.36 -3.09
CA PRO A 427 -10.96 -27.67 -4.20
C PRO A 427 -11.70 -26.39 -4.61
N MET A 428 -10.96 -25.32 -4.89
CA MET A 428 -11.51 -24.04 -5.34
C MET A 428 -10.87 -23.64 -6.67
N PRO A 429 -11.57 -22.84 -7.51
CA PRO A 429 -10.98 -22.29 -8.71
C PRO A 429 -9.72 -21.48 -8.38
N LEU A 430 -8.74 -21.42 -9.30
CA LEU A 430 -7.51 -20.64 -9.13
C LEU A 430 -7.29 -19.79 -10.36
N LEU A 431 -7.38 -18.47 -10.20
CA LEU A 431 -7.22 -17.51 -11.28
C LEU A 431 -5.78 -16.99 -11.34
N GLU A 432 -5.15 -17.11 -12.50
CA GLU A 432 -3.97 -16.33 -12.88
C GLU A 432 -4.36 -15.26 -13.91
N VAL A 433 -3.75 -14.08 -13.82
CA VAL A 433 -4.01 -12.96 -14.73
C VAL A 433 -2.69 -12.45 -15.28
N PHE A 434 -2.64 -12.27 -16.60
CA PHE A 434 -1.49 -11.72 -17.30
C PHE A 434 -1.90 -10.48 -18.09
N PHE A 435 -1.11 -9.42 -17.94
CA PHE A 435 -1.23 -8.19 -18.71
C PHE A 435 -0.22 -8.22 -19.85
N LEU A 436 -0.69 -7.94 -21.06
CA LEU A 436 0.12 -7.89 -22.27
C LEU A 436 0.10 -6.48 -22.83
N GLN A 437 1.26 -5.98 -23.21
CA GLN A 437 1.42 -4.61 -23.76
C GLN A 437 0.91 -3.54 -22.79
N PHE A 438 1.10 -3.75 -21.48
CA PHE A 438 0.69 -2.78 -20.48
C PHE A 438 1.69 -1.59 -20.45
N PRO A 439 1.25 -0.35 -20.66
CA PRO A 439 2.12 0.81 -20.70
C PRO A 439 2.60 1.20 -19.30
N SER A 440 3.87 1.56 -19.16
CA SER A 440 4.44 2.15 -17.94
C SER A 440 4.30 3.68 -17.89
N ALA A 441 4.12 4.32 -19.06
CA ALA A 441 3.95 5.75 -19.19
C ALA A 441 2.88 6.10 -20.23
N LEU A 442 2.13 7.17 -19.98
CA LEU A 442 1.08 7.72 -20.85
C LEU A 442 1.11 9.25 -20.79
N LEU A 443 0.68 9.92 -21.84
CA LEU A 443 0.33 11.34 -21.81
C LEU A 443 -1.05 11.53 -21.15
N CYS A 444 -1.31 12.67 -20.53
CA CYS A 444 -2.63 12.96 -19.95
C CYS A 444 -3.73 12.83 -21.02
N GLY A 445 -4.78 12.06 -20.76
CA GLY A 445 -5.85 11.79 -21.72
C GLY A 445 -5.50 10.84 -22.88
N GLU A 446 -4.30 10.28 -22.93
CA GLU A 446 -3.91 9.28 -23.95
C GLU A 446 -4.73 8.00 -23.80
N ILE A 447 -5.15 7.40 -24.91
CA ILE A 447 -5.82 6.09 -24.90
C ILE A 447 -4.89 5.04 -25.48
N ARG A 448 -4.56 4.03 -24.67
CA ARG A 448 -3.75 2.87 -25.08
C ARG A 448 -4.56 1.59 -24.99
N LYS A 449 -4.54 0.80 -26.06
CA LYS A 449 -5.04 -0.57 -26.06
C LYS A 449 -3.96 -1.53 -25.55
N ALA A 450 -4.32 -2.34 -24.56
CA ALA A 450 -3.57 -3.45 -24.02
C ALA A 450 -4.45 -4.71 -24.05
N TYR A 451 -3.93 -5.84 -23.60
CA TYR A 451 -4.70 -7.08 -23.45
C TYR A 451 -4.52 -7.66 -22.06
N ILE A 452 -5.57 -8.31 -21.57
CA ILE A 452 -5.56 -9.07 -20.32
C ILE A 452 -5.93 -10.51 -20.64
N GLU A 453 -5.19 -11.45 -20.08
CA GLU A 453 -5.45 -12.88 -20.21
C GLU A 453 -5.78 -13.44 -18.81
N PHE A 454 -6.93 -14.10 -18.72
CA PHE A 454 -7.41 -14.78 -17.52
C PHE A 454 -7.26 -16.28 -17.71
N CYS A 455 -6.55 -16.96 -16.81
CA CYS A 455 -6.29 -18.39 -16.88
C CYS A 455 -6.82 -19.08 -15.62
N ASN A 456 -7.64 -20.12 -15.78
CA ASN A 456 -8.04 -20.97 -14.67
C ASN A 456 -7.06 -22.14 -14.52
N MET A 457 -6.20 -22.09 -13.52
CA MET A 457 -5.15 -23.11 -13.29
C MET A 457 -5.55 -24.23 -12.33
N SER A 458 -6.82 -24.26 -11.91
CA SER A 458 -7.35 -25.28 -11.00
C SER A 458 -8.01 -26.45 -11.73
N SER A 459 -8.48 -27.43 -10.96
CA SER A 459 -9.36 -28.51 -11.40
C SER A 459 -10.86 -28.17 -11.35
N VAL A 460 -11.25 -26.97 -10.90
CA VAL A 460 -12.65 -26.55 -10.68
C VAL A 460 -13.04 -25.42 -11.63
N GLY A 461 -14.28 -25.44 -12.13
CA GLY A 461 -14.80 -24.38 -13.00
C GLY A 461 -14.95 -23.05 -12.26
N LEU A 462 -14.49 -21.96 -12.88
CA LEU A 462 -14.54 -20.59 -12.36
C LEU A 462 -15.74 -19.84 -12.96
N CYS A 463 -16.52 -19.15 -12.12
CA CYS A 463 -17.60 -18.28 -12.55
C CYS A 463 -17.63 -16.95 -11.79
N GLY A 464 -18.54 -16.05 -12.16
CA GLY A 464 -18.78 -14.80 -11.42
C GLY A 464 -17.61 -13.82 -11.41
N LEU A 465 -16.73 -13.86 -12.43
CA LEU A 465 -15.53 -13.03 -12.49
C LEU A 465 -15.88 -11.54 -12.57
N ARG A 466 -15.38 -10.77 -11.60
CA ARG A 466 -15.57 -9.33 -11.49
C ARG A 466 -14.25 -8.66 -11.14
N VAL A 467 -14.15 -7.37 -11.42
CA VAL A 467 -12.99 -6.56 -11.03
C VAL A 467 -13.45 -5.21 -10.50
N VAL A 468 -12.73 -4.73 -9.50
CA VAL A 468 -12.82 -3.36 -9.00
C VAL A 468 -11.42 -2.76 -9.00
N SER A 469 -11.35 -1.43 -9.05
CA SER A 469 -10.08 -0.72 -8.97
C SER A 469 -10.21 0.53 -8.13
N THR A 470 -9.08 1.01 -7.60
CA THR A 470 -8.99 2.34 -6.99
C THR A 470 -9.29 3.47 -7.99
N HIS A 471 -9.10 3.23 -9.29
CA HIS A 471 -9.28 4.22 -10.35
C HIS A 471 -10.13 3.67 -11.50
N PRO A 472 -11.43 3.43 -11.31
CA PRO A 472 -12.31 2.81 -12.31
C PRO A 472 -12.49 3.64 -13.59
N ASN A 473 -12.09 4.92 -13.58
CA ASN A 473 -12.17 5.83 -14.72
C ASN A 473 -10.95 5.75 -15.65
N PHE A 474 -9.88 5.04 -15.25
CA PHE A 474 -8.65 4.92 -16.02
C PHE A 474 -8.65 3.75 -16.99
N PHE A 475 -9.67 2.88 -16.96
CA PHE A 475 -9.72 1.75 -17.87
C PHE A 475 -11.14 1.30 -18.21
N THR A 476 -11.25 0.55 -19.31
CA THR A 476 -12.47 -0.16 -19.71
C THR A 476 -12.11 -1.46 -20.43
N PHE A 477 -12.97 -2.47 -20.34
CA PHE A 477 -12.82 -3.74 -21.06
C PHE A 477 -13.73 -3.76 -22.28
N GLY A 478 -13.29 -4.41 -23.36
CA GLY A 478 -14.15 -4.67 -24.51
C GLY A 478 -14.91 -5.98 -24.40
N SER A 479 -15.97 -6.10 -25.18
CA SER A 479 -16.71 -7.35 -25.35
C SER A 479 -16.04 -8.28 -26.36
N ALA A 480 -15.97 -9.58 -26.05
CA ALA A 480 -15.50 -10.64 -26.95
C ALA A 480 -16.34 -10.75 -28.25
N SER A 481 -17.61 -10.32 -28.22
CA SER A 481 -18.54 -10.36 -29.36
C SER A 481 -18.21 -9.37 -30.49
N THR A 482 -17.25 -8.46 -30.31
CA THR A 482 -16.86 -7.49 -31.35
C THR A 482 -15.94 -8.08 -32.42
N SER A 483 -15.59 -9.37 -32.34
CA SER A 483 -14.92 -10.10 -33.43
C SER A 483 -15.84 -10.43 -34.63
N SER A 484 -17.15 -10.20 -34.50
CA SER A 484 -18.16 -10.59 -35.50
C SER A 484 -18.88 -9.42 -36.21
N GLU A 485 -18.25 -8.24 -36.35
CA GLU A 485 -18.68 -7.24 -37.35
C GLU A 485 -17.48 -6.69 -38.16
N PRO A 486 -17.57 -6.64 -39.51
CA PRO A 486 -16.46 -6.31 -40.38
C PRO A 486 -16.27 -4.78 -40.47
N LEU A 487 -15.75 -4.17 -39.41
CA LEU A 487 -15.15 -2.83 -39.47
C LEU A 487 -13.85 -2.85 -38.65
N THR A 488 -12.84 -3.57 -39.17
CA THR A 488 -11.46 -3.49 -38.69
C THR A 488 -10.98 -2.03 -38.73
N PRO A 489 -10.21 -1.56 -37.71
CA PRO A 489 -9.59 -0.24 -37.79
C PRO A 489 -8.74 -0.16 -39.05
N LEU A 490 -8.92 0.91 -39.83
CA LEU A 490 -8.19 1.14 -41.09
C LEU A 490 -6.67 1.26 -40.87
N THR A 491 -6.25 1.52 -39.61
CA THR A 491 -4.86 1.64 -39.19
C THR A 491 -4.53 0.53 -38.18
N PRO A 492 -3.59 -0.40 -38.49
CA PRO A 492 -3.14 -1.39 -37.51
C PRO A 492 -2.52 -0.68 -36.29
N GLY A 493 -3.02 -0.98 -35.09
CA GLY A 493 -2.54 -0.40 -33.83
C GLY A 493 -3.31 0.83 -33.31
N SER A 494 -4.32 1.34 -34.01
CA SER A 494 -5.17 2.41 -33.49
C SER A 494 -5.99 1.95 -32.28
N ALA A 495 -6.12 2.83 -31.29
CA ALA A 495 -6.92 2.58 -30.09
C ALA A 495 -8.43 2.70 -30.37
N TYR A 496 -8.81 3.40 -31.42
CA TYR A 496 -10.20 3.78 -31.73
C TYR A 496 -10.76 3.07 -32.96
N LYS A 497 -12.10 2.90 -32.98
CA LYS A 497 -12.82 2.53 -34.20
C LYS A 497 -12.93 3.74 -35.12
N THR A 498 -12.35 3.66 -36.31
CA THR A 498 -12.33 4.76 -37.30
C THR A 498 -13.07 4.38 -38.58
N VAL A 499 -13.69 5.35 -39.25
CA VAL A 499 -14.41 5.18 -40.52
C VAL A 499 -13.98 6.26 -41.51
N SER A 500 -13.81 5.89 -42.79
CA SER A 500 -13.50 6.80 -43.89
C SER A 500 -14.78 7.42 -44.48
N GLY A 501 -14.83 8.75 -44.65
CA GLY A 501 -15.89 9.44 -45.40
C GLY A 501 -16.93 10.19 -44.55
N GLN A 502 -17.76 11.00 -45.23
CA GLN A 502 -18.85 11.77 -44.59
C GLN A 502 -19.94 10.84 -44.05
N ALA A 503 -20.41 11.12 -42.84
CA ALA A 503 -21.45 10.35 -42.17
C ALA A 503 -22.79 10.42 -42.93
N GLN A 504 -23.46 9.27 -43.13
CA GLN A 504 -24.84 9.24 -43.65
C GLN A 504 -25.86 9.83 -42.65
N GLN A 505 -25.53 9.88 -41.35
CA GLN A 505 -26.30 10.54 -40.30
C GLN A 505 -25.37 11.36 -39.38
N PRO A 506 -25.68 12.64 -39.06
CA PRO A 506 -24.80 13.51 -38.28
C PRO A 506 -24.81 13.24 -36.76
N HIS A 507 -25.77 12.45 -36.26
CA HIS A 507 -25.95 12.20 -34.83
C HIS A 507 -26.32 10.74 -34.58
N VAL A 508 -25.80 10.16 -33.49
CA VAL A 508 -26.15 8.81 -33.03
C VAL A 508 -26.76 8.91 -31.63
N LEU A 509 -27.91 8.27 -31.43
CA LEU A 509 -28.54 8.13 -30.11
C LEU A 509 -28.05 6.85 -29.46
N VAL A 510 -27.50 6.95 -28.25
CA VAL A 510 -27.05 5.79 -27.49
C VAL A 510 -27.65 5.81 -26.09
N ALA A 511 -28.06 4.64 -25.60
CA ALA A 511 -28.51 4.51 -24.22
C ALA A 511 -27.30 4.25 -23.30
N PRO A 512 -27.30 4.77 -22.05
CA PRO A 512 -26.27 4.43 -21.06
C PRO A 512 -26.13 2.92 -20.81
N GLN A 513 -27.22 2.17 -21.05
CA GLN A 513 -27.33 0.72 -20.86
C GLN A 513 -26.54 -0.09 -21.90
N ASP A 514 -26.22 0.52 -23.05
CA ASP A 514 -25.46 -0.10 -24.14
C ASP A 514 -23.96 -0.16 -23.83
N PHE A 515 -23.51 0.56 -22.80
CA PHE A 515 -22.14 0.56 -22.30
C PHE A 515 -22.06 -0.14 -20.94
N LEU A 516 -20.84 -0.52 -20.55
CA LEU A 516 -20.62 -1.10 -19.21
C LEU A 516 -21.12 -0.10 -18.18
N GLN A 517 -22.18 -0.48 -17.43
CA GLN A 517 -22.81 0.38 -16.43
C GLN A 517 -21.72 1.04 -15.55
N PRO A 518 -21.85 2.33 -15.19
CA PRO A 518 -20.83 3.10 -14.49
C PRO A 518 -20.64 2.69 -13.02
N SER A 519 -20.96 1.44 -12.67
CA SER A 519 -20.61 0.88 -11.36
C SER A 519 -19.09 0.77 -11.23
N ALA A 520 -18.58 1.06 -10.02
CA ALA A 520 -17.20 0.82 -9.65
C ALA A 520 -16.76 -0.65 -9.87
N VAL A 521 -17.72 -1.59 -9.85
CA VAL A 521 -17.49 -3.01 -10.08
C VAL A 521 -17.84 -3.38 -11.53
N ILE A 522 -16.87 -3.92 -12.25
CA ILE A 522 -17.03 -4.36 -13.63
C ILE A 522 -17.14 -5.89 -13.66
N THR A 523 -18.18 -6.41 -14.33
CA THR A 523 -18.31 -7.86 -14.56
C THR A 523 -17.56 -8.23 -15.83
N ILE A 524 -16.67 -9.22 -15.75
CA ILE A 524 -15.89 -9.70 -16.89
C ILE A 524 -16.75 -10.68 -17.69
N PRO A 525 -16.97 -10.45 -19.01
CA PRO A 525 -17.81 -11.30 -19.83
C PRO A 525 -17.11 -12.63 -20.11
N ILE A 526 -17.56 -13.72 -19.47
CA ILE A 526 -17.10 -15.09 -19.75
C ILE A 526 -18.08 -15.73 -20.74
N GLU A 527 -17.57 -16.21 -21.87
CA GLU A 527 -18.37 -16.97 -22.84
C GLU A 527 -18.96 -18.23 -22.20
N GLY A 528 -20.29 -18.39 -22.24
CA GLY A 528 -20.98 -19.51 -21.57
C GLY A 528 -21.03 -19.41 -20.04
N GLY A 529 -20.57 -18.30 -19.43
CA GLY A 529 -20.70 -18.01 -18.00
C GLY A 529 -19.75 -18.79 -17.08
N MET A 530 -18.85 -19.61 -17.63
CA MET A 530 -17.91 -20.44 -16.88
C MET A 530 -16.59 -20.60 -17.63
N LEU A 531 -15.47 -20.36 -16.93
CA LEU A 531 -14.12 -20.63 -17.41
C LEU A 531 -13.68 -22.01 -16.90
N ARG A 532 -13.53 -22.98 -17.82
CA ARG A 532 -13.24 -24.39 -17.48
C ARG A 532 -11.84 -24.56 -16.88
N PRO A 533 -11.60 -25.65 -16.13
CA PRO A 533 -10.25 -26.03 -15.69
C PRO A 533 -9.24 -26.02 -16.84
N GLY A 534 -8.11 -25.33 -16.66
CA GLY A 534 -7.04 -25.20 -17.66
C GLY A 534 -7.36 -24.28 -18.85
N GLN A 535 -8.54 -23.66 -18.89
CA GLN A 535 -8.93 -22.75 -19.97
C GLN A 535 -8.39 -21.34 -19.72
N SER A 536 -7.98 -20.66 -20.80
CA SER A 536 -7.68 -19.23 -20.80
C SER A 536 -8.68 -18.44 -21.66
N MET A 537 -8.87 -17.17 -21.32
CA MET A 537 -9.63 -16.20 -22.11
C MET A 537 -8.87 -14.88 -22.16
N GLN A 538 -8.86 -14.22 -23.31
CA GLN A 538 -8.20 -12.93 -23.50
C GLN A 538 -9.23 -11.86 -23.82
N LEU A 539 -9.10 -10.69 -23.19
CA LEU A 539 -9.94 -9.52 -23.45
C LEU A 539 -9.10 -8.29 -23.76
N PRO A 540 -9.58 -7.42 -24.67
CA PRO A 540 -8.96 -6.12 -24.88
C PRO A 540 -9.25 -5.19 -23.68
N LEU A 541 -8.21 -4.50 -23.22
CA LEU A 541 -8.23 -3.54 -22.12
C LEU A 541 -7.80 -2.18 -22.68
N TRP A 542 -8.63 -1.15 -22.58
CA TRP A 542 -8.22 0.21 -22.91
C TRP A 542 -7.90 0.97 -21.64
N LEU A 543 -6.75 1.64 -21.65
CA LEU A 543 -6.23 2.45 -20.57
C LEU A 543 -6.30 3.92 -21.00
N ARG A 544 -6.75 4.78 -20.10
CA ARG A 544 -6.77 6.23 -20.25
C ARG A 544 -5.71 6.84 -19.34
N GLY A 545 -4.84 7.66 -19.93
CA GLY A 545 -3.87 8.47 -19.23
C GLY A 545 -4.58 9.39 -18.22
N PRO A 546 -4.24 9.32 -16.92
CA PRO A 546 -4.73 10.24 -15.90
C PRO A 546 -4.62 11.71 -16.31
N ASP A 547 -5.62 12.52 -15.98
CA ASP A 547 -5.64 13.94 -16.37
C ASP A 547 -4.58 14.78 -15.62
N LYS A 548 -4.07 14.27 -14.49
CA LYS A 548 -3.02 14.90 -13.69
C LYS A 548 -1.68 14.24 -13.99
N GLU A 549 -0.63 15.05 -14.13
CA GLU A 549 0.73 14.54 -14.26
C GLU A 549 1.22 13.87 -12.96
N GLY A 550 2.19 12.97 -13.08
CA GLY A 550 2.83 12.29 -11.95
C GLY A 550 2.69 10.77 -12.01
N VAL A 551 3.14 10.10 -10.96
CA VAL A 551 3.06 8.64 -10.83
C VAL A 551 1.75 8.27 -10.14
N HIS A 552 0.94 7.45 -10.81
CA HIS A 552 -0.35 7.00 -10.31
C HIS A 552 -0.28 5.52 -9.98
N GLU A 553 -0.60 5.18 -8.73
CA GLU A 553 -0.72 3.79 -8.28
C GLU A 553 -2.16 3.29 -8.48
N ILE A 554 -2.32 2.30 -9.34
CA ILE A 554 -3.60 1.72 -9.69
C ILE A 554 -3.64 0.30 -9.14
N ASN A 555 -4.61 0.05 -8.26
CA ASN A 555 -4.84 -1.25 -7.65
C ASN A 555 -6.06 -1.89 -8.32
N PHE A 556 -5.95 -3.15 -8.72
CA PHE A 556 -7.01 -4.01 -9.26
C PHE A 556 -7.25 -5.17 -8.29
N LEU A 557 -8.52 -5.43 -7.98
CA LEU A 557 -8.94 -6.61 -7.24
C LEU A 557 -9.90 -7.41 -8.12
N PHE A 558 -9.49 -8.61 -8.51
CA PHE A 558 -10.33 -9.56 -9.23
C PHE A 558 -11.02 -10.47 -8.23
N TYR A 559 -12.32 -10.68 -8.41
CA TYR A 559 -13.19 -11.54 -7.61
C TYR A 559 -13.70 -12.66 -8.48
N TYR A 560 -13.75 -13.88 -7.95
CA TYR A 560 -14.29 -15.03 -8.67
C TYR A 560 -14.83 -16.08 -7.70
N GLU A 561 -15.78 -16.87 -8.20
CA GLU A 561 -16.52 -17.88 -7.44
C GLU A 561 -16.31 -19.28 -8.02
N SER A 562 -16.53 -20.29 -7.19
CA SER A 562 -16.67 -21.67 -7.64
C SER A 562 -18.02 -21.88 -8.31
N THR A 563 -18.02 -22.70 -9.36
CA THR A 563 -19.25 -23.21 -9.97
C THR A 563 -20.01 -24.15 -9.02
N GLU A 564 -19.30 -24.79 -8.09
CA GLU A 564 -19.87 -25.62 -7.03
C GLU A 564 -20.29 -24.72 -5.84
N LYS A 565 -21.59 -24.71 -5.53
CA LYS A 565 -22.15 -23.93 -4.42
C LYS A 565 -22.21 -24.74 -3.13
N GLY A 566 -22.07 -24.08 -1.98
CA GLY A 566 -22.25 -24.68 -0.65
C GLY A 566 -20.95 -24.96 0.13
N GLY A 567 -19.79 -24.54 -0.38
CA GLY A 567 -18.51 -24.63 0.33
C GLY A 567 -18.35 -23.59 1.44
N LYS A 568 -17.40 -23.83 2.37
CA LYS A 568 -17.01 -22.87 3.43
C LYS A 568 -16.40 -21.58 2.86
N VAL A 569 -15.73 -21.68 1.72
CA VAL A 569 -15.21 -20.53 0.96
C VAL A 569 -16.23 -20.17 -0.11
N SER A 570 -16.78 -18.97 -0.05
CA SER A 570 -17.77 -18.50 -1.03
C SER A 570 -17.12 -17.91 -2.29
N HIS A 571 -15.92 -17.35 -2.17
CA HIS A 571 -15.23 -16.65 -3.25
C HIS A 571 -13.73 -16.59 -3.00
N ARG A 572 -12.98 -16.21 -4.05
CA ARG A 572 -11.55 -15.90 -3.98
C ARG A 572 -11.27 -14.57 -4.64
N VAL A 573 -10.14 -13.99 -4.29
CA VAL A 573 -9.69 -12.72 -4.86
C VAL A 573 -8.25 -12.77 -5.35
N LEU A 574 -7.92 -12.03 -6.41
CA LEU A 574 -6.56 -11.86 -6.92
C LEU A 574 -6.24 -10.35 -6.97
N ARG A 575 -5.13 -9.95 -6.35
CA ARG A 575 -4.67 -8.56 -6.27
C ARG A 575 -3.67 -8.24 -7.37
N HIS A 576 -3.72 -7.03 -7.91
CA HIS A 576 -2.67 -6.49 -8.76
C HIS A 576 -2.46 -5.00 -8.53
N THR A 577 -1.22 -4.56 -8.50
CA THR A 577 -0.82 -3.15 -8.40
C THR A 577 0.02 -2.80 -9.61
N VAL A 578 -0.28 -1.66 -10.23
CA VAL A 578 0.48 -1.10 -11.35
C VAL A 578 0.73 0.38 -11.12
N PHE A 579 1.87 0.86 -11.63
CA PHE A 579 2.23 2.26 -11.62
C PHE A 579 2.22 2.79 -13.06
N ILE A 580 1.51 3.88 -13.29
CA ILE A 580 1.51 4.59 -14.58
C ILE A 580 2.07 5.99 -14.36
N CYS A 581 3.13 6.33 -15.09
CA CYS A 581 3.65 7.69 -15.13
C CYS A 581 2.86 8.50 -16.16
N SER A 582 2.22 9.59 -15.74
CA SER A 582 1.46 10.48 -16.61
C SER A 582 2.21 11.77 -16.87
N SER A 583 2.39 12.15 -18.13
CA SER A 583 3.07 13.38 -18.55
C SER A 583 2.11 14.36 -19.22
N ARG A 584 2.40 15.66 -19.12
CA ARG A 584 1.55 16.73 -19.68
C ARG A 584 1.30 16.55 -21.19
N SER A 585 0.07 16.83 -21.63
CA SER A 585 -0.34 16.76 -23.04
C SER A 585 -0.93 18.09 -23.50
N LEU A 586 -2.26 18.16 -23.65
CA LEU A 586 -3.03 19.33 -24.00
C LEU A 586 -3.90 19.75 -22.82
N SER A 587 -4.13 21.06 -22.68
CA SER A 587 -5.16 21.63 -21.82
C SER A 587 -6.36 22.03 -22.69
N VAL A 588 -7.57 21.71 -22.26
CA VAL A 588 -8.81 22.05 -22.99
C VAL A 588 -9.74 22.79 -22.05
N SER A 589 -10.29 23.91 -22.54
CA SER A 589 -11.37 24.63 -21.87
C SER A 589 -12.47 24.98 -22.87
N ALA A 590 -13.71 25.11 -22.39
CA ALA A 590 -14.85 25.43 -23.23
C ALA A 590 -15.69 26.56 -22.63
N SER A 591 -16.34 27.34 -23.50
CA SER A 591 -17.30 28.37 -23.10
C SER A 591 -18.41 28.50 -24.13
N ALA A 592 -19.63 28.81 -23.69
CA ALA A 592 -20.75 29.09 -24.58
C ALA A 592 -21.21 30.55 -24.46
N CYS A 593 -21.65 31.13 -25.58
CA CYS A 593 -22.35 32.41 -25.59
C CYS A 593 -23.60 32.36 -26.49
N HIS A 594 -24.61 33.17 -26.18
CA HIS A 594 -25.75 33.37 -27.05
C HIS A 594 -25.41 34.40 -28.14
N SER A 595 -25.72 34.09 -29.40
CA SER A 595 -25.73 35.07 -30.48
C SER A 595 -27.04 35.86 -30.41
N LEU A 596 -26.97 37.16 -30.10
CA LEU A 596 -28.13 38.06 -30.10
C LEU A 596 -28.33 38.70 -31.49
N GLY A 597 -28.77 37.93 -32.48
CA GLY A 597 -29.10 38.50 -33.79
C GLY A 597 -30.43 39.26 -33.75
N PRO A 598 -30.56 40.48 -34.32
CA PRO A 598 -31.87 41.07 -34.58
C PRO A 598 -32.58 40.26 -35.67
N ALA A 599 -33.89 40.07 -35.52
CA ALA A 599 -34.73 39.41 -36.50
C ALA A 599 -34.67 40.15 -37.84
N HIS A 600 -33.91 39.62 -38.80
CA HIS A 600 -34.02 40.06 -40.19
C HIS A 600 -35.38 39.60 -40.73
N ILE A 601 -36.26 40.56 -40.97
CA ILE A 601 -37.45 40.37 -41.82
C ILE A 601 -36.93 40.13 -43.24
N SER A 602 -36.82 38.86 -43.63
CA SER A 602 -36.59 38.49 -45.03
C SER A 602 -37.91 38.60 -45.79
N THR A 603 -38.11 39.71 -46.50
CA THR A 603 -39.12 39.81 -47.56
C THR A 603 -38.61 39.08 -48.80
N HIS A 604 -38.80 37.76 -48.87
CA HIS A 604 -38.92 37.06 -50.15
C HIS A 604 -39.86 35.87 -49.97
N SER A 605 -41.06 36.01 -50.53
CA SER A 605 -42.07 34.98 -50.67
C SER A 605 -41.65 34.00 -51.76
N ASP A 606 -41.56 32.71 -51.43
CA ASP A 606 -41.90 31.64 -52.36
C ASP A 606 -42.55 30.47 -51.61
N GLN A 607 -43.63 29.98 -52.19
CA GLN A 607 -44.65 29.11 -51.61
C GLN A 607 -44.22 27.64 -51.63
N SER A 608 -44.25 26.93 -50.50
CA SER A 608 -44.75 25.54 -50.40
C SER A 608 -44.75 25.01 -48.94
N ASP A 609 -45.80 24.25 -48.61
CA ASP A 609 -46.11 23.44 -47.41
C ASP A 609 -46.81 24.10 -46.16
N PRO A 610 -48.11 23.76 -45.90
CA PRO A 610 -48.92 24.36 -44.83
C PRO A 610 -49.00 23.55 -43.51
N HIS A 611 -48.01 22.72 -43.16
CA HIS A 611 -48.03 21.96 -41.89
C HIS A 611 -46.70 22.01 -41.11
N GLN A 612 -46.19 23.21 -40.86
CA GLN A 612 -45.26 23.47 -39.76
C GLN A 612 -45.65 24.76 -39.03
N PRO A 613 -45.79 24.76 -37.69
CA PRO A 613 -45.80 26.02 -36.96
C PRO A 613 -44.38 26.58 -36.96
N GLU A 614 -44.20 27.66 -37.73
CA GLU A 614 -43.00 28.50 -37.70
C GLU A 614 -42.82 29.10 -36.29
N LEU A 615 -41.80 28.63 -35.58
CA LEU A 615 -41.32 29.30 -34.36
C LEU A 615 -40.28 30.34 -34.76
N SER A 616 -40.72 31.60 -34.73
CA SER A 616 -39.87 32.78 -34.60
C SER A 616 -38.77 32.58 -33.54
N GLY A 617 -37.52 32.87 -33.91
CA GLY A 617 -36.44 33.23 -32.98
C GLY A 617 -35.64 32.09 -32.35
N ALA A 618 -34.83 31.37 -33.12
CA ALA A 618 -33.74 30.56 -32.54
C ALA A 618 -32.48 31.43 -32.41
N SER A 619 -32.22 31.94 -31.22
CA SER A 619 -30.89 32.46 -30.84
C SER A 619 -29.85 31.35 -31.07
N GLY A 620 -28.82 31.61 -31.88
CA GLY A 620 -27.75 30.65 -32.10
C GLY A 620 -26.83 30.61 -30.88
N THR A 621 -26.65 29.45 -30.23
CA THR A 621 -25.60 29.31 -29.20
C THR A 621 -24.28 29.00 -29.91
N LEU A 622 -23.25 29.78 -29.62
CA LEU A 622 -21.87 29.54 -30.07
C LEU A 622 -21.09 28.89 -28.93
N VAL A 623 -20.28 27.89 -29.26
CA VAL A 623 -19.42 27.17 -28.32
C VAL A 623 -17.97 27.36 -28.76
N PHE A 624 -17.15 27.92 -27.88
CA PHE A 624 -15.72 28.06 -28.07
C PHE A 624 -15.00 26.96 -27.30
N VAL A 625 -14.05 26.30 -27.96
CA VAL A 625 -13.15 25.31 -27.36
C VAL A 625 -11.73 25.83 -27.54
N ASP A 626 -11.09 26.20 -26.42
CA ASP A 626 -9.70 26.64 -26.36
C ASP A 626 -8.84 25.41 -26.02
N VAL A 627 -7.89 25.08 -26.90
CA VAL A 627 -6.95 23.94 -26.74
C VAL A 627 -5.52 24.49 -26.70
N GLU A 628 -4.75 24.17 -25.67
CA GLU A 628 -3.36 24.62 -25.50
C GLU A 628 -2.42 23.43 -25.38
N ASN A 629 -1.30 23.46 -26.08
CA ASN A 629 -0.22 22.48 -25.90
C ASN A 629 0.65 22.85 -24.70
N ILE A 630 0.43 22.15 -23.58
CA ILE A 630 1.16 22.33 -22.32
C ILE A 630 2.31 21.33 -22.15
N ASN A 631 2.60 20.52 -23.17
CA ASN A 631 3.72 19.59 -23.16
C ASN A 631 5.05 20.35 -23.21
N GLN A 632 5.96 20.06 -22.27
CA GLN A 632 7.26 20.72 -22.13
C GLN A 632 8.41 19.97 -22.84
N SER A 633 8.11 19.15 -23.85
CA SER A 633 9.06 18.38 -24.68
C SER A 633 9.84 17.24 -24.00
N GLU A 634 9.59 16.93 -22.72
CA GLU A 634 10.26 15.82 -22.00
C GLU A 634 9.98 14.42 -22.58
N ALA A 635 8.86 14.24 -23.30
CA ALA A 635 8.40 12.95 -23.82
C ALA A 635 8.67 12.73 -25.33
N GLY A 636 9.55 13.52 -25.97
CA GLY A 636 9.89 13.35 -27.39
C GLY A 636 8.73 13.64 -28.38
N VAL A 637 7.67 14.29 -27.90
CA VAL A 637 6.50 14.69 -28.70
C VAL A 637 6.86 15.89 -29.57
N ARG A 638 6.63 15.79 -30.89
CA ARG A 638 6.91 16.89 -31.82
C ARG A 638 5.76 17.89 -31.89
N GLU A 639 4.56 17.38 -32.11
CA GLU A 639 3.36 18.17 -32.35
C GLU A 639 2.08 17.36 -32.08
N PHE A 640 0.99 18.05 -31.76
CA PHE A 640 -0.33 17.47 -31.56
C PHE A 640 -1.27 17.89 -32.69
N HIS A 641 -2.03 16.95 -33.24
CA HIS A 641 -3.05 17.18 -34.25
C HIS A 641 -4.43 16.99 -33.65
N ILE A 642 -5.30 17.99 -33.74
CA ILE A 642 -6.71 17.88 -33.34
C ILE A 642 -7.49 17.26 -34.49
N VAL A 643 -7.96 16.04 -34.28
CA VAL A 643 -8.55 15.18 -35.32
C VAL A 643 -10.06 15.41 -35.43
N GLN A 644 -10.74 15.52 -34.28
CA GLN A 644 -12.19 15.57 -34.18
C GLN A 644 -12.59 16.23 -32.86
N VAL A 645 -13.69 16.97 -32.87
CA VAL A 645 -14.37 17.45 -31.66
C VAL A 645 -15.79 16.89 -31.67
N SER A 646 -16.13 16.11 -30.65
CA SER A 646 -17.45 15.53 -30.50
C SER A 646 -18.20 16.17 -29.33
N SER A 647 -19.52 16.21 -29.42
CA SER A 647 -20.38 16.58 -28.30
C SER A 647 -21.32 15.46 -27.91
N CYS A 648 -21.49 15.28 -26.62
CA CYS A 648 -22.39 14.32 -26.01
C CYS A 648 -23.33 15.09 -25.07
N GLY A 649 -24.64 14.90 -25.23
CA GLY A 649 -25.64 15.58 -24.40
C GLY A 649 -27.04 15.07 -24.70
N GLN A 650 -27.98 15.28 -23.76
CA GLN A 650 -29.38 14.89 -23.96
C GLN A 650 -30.16 15.95 -24.76
N ARG A 651 -29.83 17.23 -24.55
CA ARG A 651 -30.60 18.38 -25.05
C ARG A 651 -29.89 19.19 -26.12
N TRP A 652 -28.56 19.13 -26.21
CA TRP A 652 -27.77 19.98 -27.10
C TRP A 652 -26.68 19.19 -27.82
N CYS A 653 -26.41 19.56 -29.08
CA CYS A 653 -25.43 18.93 -29.95
C CYS A 653 -24.69 19.98 -30.78
N LEU A 654 -23.40 19.75 -31.04
CA LEU A 654 -22.59 20.55 -31.96
C LEU A 654 -22.96 20.21 -33.41
N GLN A 655 -22.93 21.23 -34.28
CA GLN A 655 -23.35 21.09 -35.68
C GLN A 655 -22.21 21.34 -36.67
N SER A 656 -21.58 22.52 -36.63
CA SER A 656 -20.56 22.92 -37.62
C SER A 656 -19.48 23.78 -36.99
N CYS A 657 -18.22 23.55 -37.40
CA CYS A 657 -17.10 24.44 -37.09
C CYS A 657 -17.16 25.69 -38.00
N ILE A 658 -17.07 26.88 -37.41
CA ILE A 658 -17.16 28.17 -38.11
C ILE A 658 -15.78 28.62 -38.62
N ASN A 659 -14.69 28.10 -38.04
CA ASN A 659 -13.31 28.41 -38.41
C ASN A 659 -12.63 27.27 -39.21
N PRO A 660 -13.06 26.89 -40.43
CA PRO A 660 -12.20 26.09 -41.28
C PRO A 660 -11.21 27.03 -41.98
N SER A 661 -9.97 27.10 -41.52
CA SER A 661 -8.91 27.57 -42.41
C SER A 661 -8.85 26.58 -43.58
N GLN A 662 -9.11 27.07 -44.79
CA GLN A 662 -9.00 26.22 -45.98
C GLN A 662 -7.56 25.66 -46.03
N HIS A 663 -7.42 24.34 -45.88
CA HIS A 663 -6.23 23.52 -46.16
C HIS A 663 -5.13 23.26 -45.10
N LYS A 664 -5.32 23.46 -43.79
CA LYS A 664 -4.34 22.94 -42.80
C LYS A 664 -5.00 22.16 -41.67
N GLU A 665 -4.51 20.93 -41.45
CA GLU A 665 -4.81 20.15 -40.24
C GLU A 665 -4.53 21.00 -39.01
N CYS A 666 -5.40 20.95 -38.00
CA CYS A 666 -5.26 21.74 -36.77
C CYS A 666 -4.11 21.16 -35.94
N CYS A 667 -2.89 21.59 -36.22
CA CYS A 667 -1.67 21.17 -35.55
C CYS A 667 -1.25 22.21 -34.49
N LEU A 668 -0.74 21.73 -33.35
CA LEU A 668 -0.26 22.49 -32.22
C LEU A 668 1.18 22.09 -31.87
N SER A 669 2.12 22.98 -32.14
CA SER A 669 3.51 22.90 -31.68
C SER A 669 3.59 23.25 -30.19
N SER A 670 4.78 23.08 -29.58
CA SER A 670 4.96 23.36 -28.14
C SER A 670 4.55 24.79 -27.78
N ARG A 671 3.72 24.94 -26.75
CA ARG A 671 3.16 26.22 -26.23
C ARG A 671 2.20 26.95 -27.18
N GLU A 672 1.81 26.34 -28.30
CA GLU A 672 0.78 26.89 -29.17
C GLU A 672 -0.62 26.64 -28.60
N ARG A 673 -1.56 27.54 -28.94
CA ARG A 673 -2.97 27.44 -28.55
C ARG A 673 -3.87 27.60 -29.79
N ALA A 674 -4.94 26.82 -29.86
CA ALA A 674 -5.97 26.94 -30.88
C ALA A 674 -7.32 27.28 -30.23
N LYS A 675 -8.09 28.15 -30.90
CA LYS A 675 -9.45 28.50 -30.51
C LYS A 675 -10.43 28.05 -31.59
N LEU A 676 -11.20 27.01 -31.29
CA LEU A 676 -12.18 26.43 -32.19
C LEU A 676 -13.57 26.99 -31.85
N CYS A 677 -14.33 27.36 -32.87
CA CYS A 677 -15.68 27.95 -32.71
C CYS A 677 -16.71 27.07 -33.41
N PHE A 678 -17.73 26.65 -32.67
CA PHE A 678 -18.78 25.75 -33.15
C PHE A 678 -20.16 26.34 -32.95
N ARG A 679 -21.08 26.00 -33.85
CA ARG A 679 -22.52 26.26 -33.68
C ARG A 679 -23.17 25.11 -32.91
N ALA A 680 -23.91 25.44 -31.86
CA ALA A 680 -24.71 24.51 -31.08
C ALA A 680 -26.19 24.56 -31.49
N LYS A 681 -26.86 23.41 -31.48
CA LYS A 681 -28.30 23.27 -31.74
C LYS A 681 -28.96 22.45 -30.64
N GLN A 682 -30.18 22.80 -30.28
CA GLN A 682 -31.00 22.00 -29.37
C GLN A 682 -31.50 20.74 -30.10
N CYS A 683 -31.17 19.56 -29.58
CA CYS A 683 -31.65 18.28 -30.09
C CYS A 683 -33.07 18.02 -29.54
N ARG A 684 -34.00 17.57 -30.38
CA ARG A 684 -35.35 17.14 -29.95
C ARG A 684 -35.36 15.62 -29.84
N PRO A 685 -35.21 15.02 -28.65
CA PRO A 685 -35.32 13.57 -28.52
C PRO A 685 -36.77 13.13 -28.83
N PRO A 686 -36.98 11.98 -29.52
CA PRO A 686 -38.31 11.42 -29.69
C PRO A 686 -38.93 11.03 -28.33
N PRO A 687 -40.28 11.01 -28.20
CA PRO A 687 -40.97 10.83 -26.92
C PRO A 687 -40.61 9.54 -26.16
N ASP A 688 -40.15 8.48 -26.86
CA ASP A 688 -39.69 7.22 -26.27
C ASP A 688 -38.19 7.20 -25.85
N ALA A 689 -37.48 8.33 -25.93
CA ALA A 689 -36.02 8.42 -25.78
C ALA A 689 -35.54 9.33 -24.63
N ALA A 690 -36.36 9.53 -23.58
CA ALA A 690 -36.10 10.46 -22.49
C ALA A 690 -34.76 10.25 -21.73
N GLU A 691 -34.10 9.10 -21.87
CA GLU A 691 -32.82 8.77 -21.21
C GLU A 691 -31.63 8.58 -22.19
N LYS A 692 -31.79 8.89 -23.49
CA LYS A 692 -30.73 8.67 -24.50
C LYS A 692 -29.83 9.90 -24.68
N TYR A 693 -28.54 9.66 -24.88
CA TYR A 693 -27.56 10.69 -25.18
C TYR A 693 -27.36 10.81 -26.70
N THR A 694 -27.27 12.04 -27.18
CA THR A 694 -26.96 12.35 -28.58
C THR A 694 -25.46 12.58 -28.72
N PHE A 695 -24.78 11.71 -29.47
CA PHE A 695 -23.38 11.88 -29.88
C PHE A 695 -23.34 12.56 -31.25
N ALA A 696 -22.64 13.69 -31.34
CA ALA A 696 -22.44 14.44 -32.59
C ALA A 696 -20.94 14.63 -32.86
N ASP A 697 -20.47 14.17 -34.01
CA ASP A 697 -19.04 14.21 -34.39
C ASP A 697 -18.78 15.35 -35.38
N VAL A 698 -17.92 16.30 -34.99
CA VAL A 698 -17.43 17.35 -35.89
C VAL A 698 -15.98 17.04 -36.25
N ASN A 699 -15.79 16.53 -37.46
CA ASN A 699 -14.47 16.11 -37.95
C ASN A 699 -13.65 17.31 -38.44
N LEU A 700 -12.37 17.34 -38.07
CA LEU A 700 -11.39 18.31 -38.57
C LEU A 700 -10.35 17.67 -39.50
N SER A 701 -10.39 16.34 -39.65
CA SER A 701 -9.48 15.56 -40.49
C SER A 701 -10.23 14.58 -41.42
N SER A 702 -9.49 13.85 -42.26
CA SER A 702 -10.02 12.86 -43.21
C SER A 702 -10.56 11.57 -42.56
N GLN A 703 -10.15 11.27 -41.31
CA GLN A 703 -10.58 10.09 -40.55
C GLN A 703 -11.53 10.50 -39.44
N ARG A 704 -12.67 9.80 -39.33
CA ARG A 704 -13.64 9.99 -38.24
C ARG A 704 -13.47 8.91 -37.18
N VAL A 705 -13.34 9.31 -35.93
CA VAL A 705 -13.46 8.45 -34.75
C VAL A 705 -14.93 8.26 -34.43
N VAL A 706 -15.37 7.01 -34.27
CA VAL A 706 -16.74 6.71 -33.85
C VAL A 706 -16.85 6.94 -32.35
N SER A 707 -17.23 8.15 -31.94
CA SER A 707 -17.28 8.56 -30.52
C SER A 707 -18.32 7.77 -29.70
N SER A 708 -19.34 7.22 -30.36
CA SER A 708 -20.38 6.37 -29.78
C SER A 708 -19.99 4.89 -29.63
N ALA A 709 -18.74 4.51 -29.91
CA ALA A 709 -18.26 3.14 -29.75
C ALA A 709 -17.25 3.02 -28.60
N THR A 710 -17.03 1.80 -28.11
CA THR A 710 -15.89 1.46 -27.24
C THR A 710 -14.56 1.79 -27.94
N PRO A 711 -13.61 2.46 -27.27
CA PRO A 711 -13.59 2.80 -25.84
C PRO A 711 -14.15 4.20 -25.50
N CYS A 712 -14.46 5.05 -26.48
CA CYS A 712 -14.81 6.46 -26.28
C CYS A 712 -16.09 6.62 -25.43
N GLY A 713 -17.16 5.93 -25.83
CA GLY A 713 -18.43 5.99 -25.12
C GLY A 713 -18.31 5.50 -23.68
N ASP A 714 -17.54 4.43 -23.44
CA ASP A 714 -17.30 3.90 -22.10
C ASP A 714 -16.65 4.94 -21.17
N PHE A 715 -15.60 5.62 -21.65
CA PHE A 715 -14.93 6.65 -20.86
C PHE A 715 -15.81 7.89 -20.65
N PHE A 716 -16.69 8.23 -21.60
CA PHE A 716 -17.66 9.31 -21.42
C PHE A 716 -18.62 9.02 -20.26
N PHE A 717 -19.31 7.87 -20.28
CA PHE A 717 -20.28 7.52 -19.24
C PHE A 717 -19.63 7.36 -17.86
N ARG A 718 -18.37 6.91 -17.79
CA ARG A 718 -17.58 6.87 -16.54
C ARG A 718 -17.25 8.26 -16.00
N CYS A 719 -16.97 9.24 -16.86
CA CYS A 719 -16.75 10.63 -16.44
C CYS A 719 -18.04 11.29 -15.90
N CYS A 720 -19.20 10.99 -16.49
CA CYS A 720 -20.48 11.58 -16.08
C CYS A 720 -20.91 11.18 -14.66
N ASP A 721 -20.69 9.93 -14.24
CA ASP A 721 -21.13 9.44 -12.93
C ASP A 721 -20.39 10.13 -11.76
N THR A 722 -19.10 10.44 -11.94
CA THR A 722 -18.33 11.22 -10.96
C THR A 722 -18.86 12.65 -10.74
N GLN A 723 -19.58 13.23 -11.70
CA GLN A 723 -20.13 14.59 -11.59
C GLN A 723 -21.58 14.62 -11.07
N MET A 724 -22.31 13.50 -11.15
CA MET A 724 -23.71 13.39 -10.75
C MET A 724 -23.94 13.12 -9.24
N GLN A 725 -22.88 12.95 -8.44
CA GLN A 725 -23.00 12.78 -6.97
C GLN A 725 -23.52 14.03 -6.22
N ASN A 726 -23.76 15.15 -6.92
CA ASN A 726 -24.45 16.32 -6.39
C ASN A 726 -25.68 16.64 -7.26
N PRO A 727 -26.90 16.16 -6.91
CA PRO A 727 -28.09 16.48 -7.67
C PRO A 727 -28.40 17.97 -7.54
N ARG A 728 -28.26 18.72 -8.63
CA ARG A 728 -28.78 20.10 -8.75
C ARG A 728 -30.16 20.03 -9.43
N GLU A 729 -31.13 20.75 -8.89
CA GLU A 729 -32.42 20.96 -9.56
C GLU A 729 -32.18 21.73 -10.87
N HIS A 730 -32.31 21.05 -12.01
CA HIS A 730 -31.97 21.62 -13.32
C HIS A 730 -32.97 22.69 -13.76
N SER A 731 -32.48 23.90 -14.03
CA SER A 731 -33.24 24.96 -14.67
C SER A 731 -33.37 24.73 -16.20
N PRO A 732 -34.45 25.19 -16.85
CA PRO A 732 -34.65 25.02 -18.30
C PRO A 732 -33.63 25.76 -19.19
N SER A 733 -32.77 26.59 -18.59
CA SER A 733 -31.73 27.38 -19.27
C SER A 733 -30.34 26.73 -19.27
N GLU A 734 -30.17 25.60 -18.59
CA GLU A 734 -28.87 24.91 -18.47
C GLU A 734 -28.47 24.22 -19.78
N LEU A 735 -27.22 24.43 -20.17
CA LEU A 735 -26.58 23.67 -21.24
C LEU A 735 -26.19 22.30 -20.69
N ASP A 736 -26.43 21.24 -21.46
CA ASP A 736 -25.97 19.89 -21.16
C ASP A 736 -24.99 19.47 -22.26
N PHE A 737 -23.81 20.10 -22.26
CA PHE A 737 -22.75 19.86 -23.24
C PHE A 737 -21.58 19.15 -22.58
N HIS A 738 -21.24 17.98 -23.11
CA HIS A 738 -19.97 17.35 -22.82
C HIS A 738 -19.15 17.23 -24.09
N ILE A 739 -18.04 17.95 -24.14
CA ILE A 739 -17.18 18.07 -25.31
C ILE A 739 -16.03 17.09 -25.17
N ILE A 740 -15.76 16.34 -26.23
CA ILE A 740 -14.64 15.40 -26.33
C ILE A 740 -13.74 15.87 -27.46
N VAL A 741 -12.49 16.19 -27.13
CA VAL A 741 -11.46 16.58 -28.10
C VAL A 741 -10.54 15.40 -28.35
N PHE A 742 -10.54 14.89 -29.59
CA PHE A 742 -9.66 13.81 -30.03
C PHE A 742 -8.38 14.36 -30.66
N TRP A 743 -7.25 13.82 -30.23
CA TRP A 743 -5.94 14.26 -30.70
C TRP A 743 -5.04 13.09 -31.08
N LYS A 744 -4.08 13.37 -31.97
CA LYS A 744 -2.97 12.49 -32.35
C LYS A 744 -1.64 13.19 -32.11
N ALA A 745 -0.68 12.51 -31.50
CA ALA A 745 0.66 13.04 -31.26
C ALA A 745 1.71 12.19 -31.99
N SER A 746 2.62 12.85 -32.69
CA SER A 746 3.78 12.19 -33.32
C SER A 746 4.95 12.19 -32.35
N VAL A 747 5.35 11.00 -31.88
CA VAL A 747 6.46 10.79 -30.95
C VAL A 747 7.58 10.05 -31.66
N VAL A 748 8.83 10.42 -31.38
CA VAL A 748 10.00 9.70 -31.88
C VAL A 748 10.67 8.98 -30.72
N GLU A 749 10.58 7.66 -30.72
CA GLU A 749 11.16 6.77 -29.71
C GLU A 749 12.06 5.77 -30.44
N ASP A 750 13.34 5.64 -30.04
CA ASP A 750 14.33 4.74 -30.65
C ASP A 750 14.43 4.81 -32.19
N ASN A 751 14.42 6.03 -32.75
CA ASN A 751 14.41 6.30 -34.20
C ASN A 751 13.18 5.74 -34.97
N LYS A 752 12.13 5.32 -34.26
CA LYS A 752 10.83 4.95 -34.84
C LYS A 752 9.82 6.05 -34.52
N GLN A 753 9.00 6.42 -35.51
CA GLN A 753 7.90 7.35 -35.32
C GLN A 753 6.67 6.57 -34.85
N LEU A 754 6.20 6.88 -33.64
CA LEU A 754 4.99 6.34 -33.03
C LEU A 754 3.89 7.41 -33.07
N ILE A 755 2.67 7.00 -33.36
CA ILE A 755 1.50 7.88 -33.29
C ILE A 755 0.72 7.49 -32.04
N LEU A 756 0.64 8.42 -31.10
CA LEU A 756 -0.18 8.29 -29.90
C LEU A 756 -1.54 8.91 -30.18
N GLU A 757 -2.61 8.35 -29.63
CA GLU A 757 -3.97 8.85 -29.77
C GLU A 757 -4.56 9.10 -28.38
N GLY A 758 -5.38 10.13 -28.23
CA GLY A 758 -6.01 10.42 -26.95
C GLY A 758 -7.27 11.27 -27.06
N GLN A 759 -7.95 11.41 -25.93
CA GLN A 759 -9.18 12.16 -25.77
C GLN A 759 -9.18 12.97 -24.49
N LEU A 760 -9.69 14.20 -24.56
CA LEU A 760 -9.85 15.11 -23.43
C LEU A 760 -11.31 15.55 -23.33
N HIS A 761 -11.81 15.59 -22.10
CA HIS A 761 -13.22 15.71 -21.78
C HIS A 761 -13.47 17.05 -21.07
N VAL A 762 -14.44 17.84 -21.53
CA VAL A 762 -14.85 19.10 -20.88
C VAL A 762 -16.37 19.17 -20.78
N ALA A 763 -16.87 19.32 -19.57
CA ALA A 763 -18.29 19.53 -19.30
C ALA A 763 -18.62 21.03 -19.26
N LEU A 764 -19.72 21.42 -19.89
CA LEU A 764 -20.20 22.78 -20.01
C LEU A 764 -21.67 22.86 -19.60
N HIS A 765 -21.92 23.50 -18.45
CA HIS A 765 -23.23 23.51 -17.80
C HIS A 765 -23.99 24.85 -17.95
N ASP A 766 -23.27 25.97 -18.14
CA ASP A 766 -23.85 27.32 -18.17
C ASP A 766 -23.35 28.17 -19.35
N VAL A 767 -24.19 29.11 -19.79
CA VAL A 767 -23.86 30.10 -20.81
C VAL A 767 -23.19 31.31 -20.15
N GLY A 768 -22.07 31.78 -20.71
CA GLY A 768 -21.33 32.95 -20.21
C GLY A 768 -20.26 32.64 -19.14
N HIS A 769 -20.25 31.43 -18.60
CA HIS A 769 -19.17 30.95 -17.73
C HIS A 769 -18.16 30.11 -18.55
N LYS A 770 -16.87 30.41 -18.40
CA LYS A 770 -15.81 29.50 -18.86
C LYS A 770 -15.78 28.29 -17.94
N SER A 771 -15.60 27.09 -18.49
CA SER A 771 -15.24 25.91 -17.68
C SER A 771 -14.00 26.26 -16.85
N PRO A 772 -13.92 25.87 -15.56
CA PRO A 772 -12.73 26.12 -14.76
C PRO A 772 -11.51 25.56 -15.47
N GLU A 773 -10.50 26.39 -15.70
CA GLU A 773 -9.19 25.92 -16.16
C GLU A 773 -8.66 24.93 -15.11
N PRO A 774 -8.13 23.75 -15.49
CA PRO A 774 -7.50 22.87 -14.53
C PRO A 774 -6.41 23.67 -13.82
N HIS A 775 -6.61 23.92 -12.51
CA HIS A 775 -5.75 24.78 -11.71
C HIS A 775 -4.27 24.43 -11.93
N ASN A 776 -3.48 25.41 -12.36
CA ASN A 776 -2.08 25.51 -11.95
C ASN A 776 -2.09 25.67 -10.42
N LEU A 777 -2.16 24.54 -9.70
CA LEU A 777 -1.65 24.52 -8.34
C LEU A 777 -0.17 24.88 -8.46
N ASP A 778 0.23 25.94 -7.75
CA ASP A 778 1.62 26.33 -7.58
C ASP A 778 2.50 25.09 -7.50
N THR A 779 3.62 25.14 -8.22
CA THR A 779 4.76 24.23 -8.10
C THR A 779 4.96 23.84 -6.64
N ALA A 780 4.38 22.70 -6.26
CA ALA A 780 4.80 21.99 -5.07
C ALA A 780 6.13 21.35 -5.48
N ASP A 781 7.20 22.07 -5.15
CA ASP A 781 8.54 21.50 -5.11
C ASP A 781 8.47 20.11 -4.49
N MET A 782 9.24 19.19 -5.07
CA MET A 782 9.54 17.89 -4.50
C MET A 782 9.88 18.02 -3.01
N ILE A 783 8.98 17.56 -2.14
CA ILE A 783 9.24 17.45 -0.70
C ILE A 783 9.17 15.97 -0.31
N LEU A 784 10.36 15.44 -0.01
CA LEU A 784 10.55 14.31 0.90
C LEU A 784 9.80 14.57 2.21
N LEU A 785 8.90 13.65 2.56
CA LEU A 785 8.16 13.52 3.82
C LEU A 785 8.74 14.32 5.01
N LYS A 786 8.07 15.40 5.40
CA LYS A 786 8.10 15.93 6.78
C LYS A 786 6.74 16.46 7.20
N PHE A 787 6.22 15.88 8.28
CA PHE A 787 5.09 16.36 9.06
C PHE A 787 5.35 17.77 9.62
N ARG A 788 4.45 18.73 9.37
CA ARG A 788 3.91 19.69 10.35
C ARG A 788 2.78 20.52 9.76
N SER A 789 1.72 20.64 10.55
CA SER A 789 0.52 21.44 10.34
C SER A 789 0.76 22.92 10.64
N GLU A 790 0.35 23.81 9.73
CA GLU A 790 0.23 25.26 9.97
C GLU A 790 -1.15 25.81 9.54
N PRO A 791 -1.58 26.96 10.10
CA PRO A 791 -2.98 27.31 10.25
C PRO A 791 -3.55 28.18 9.12
N VAL A 792 -4.88 28.11 8.99
CA VAL A 792 -5.74 28.84 8.05
C VAL A 792 -5.57 30.36 8.20
N PRO A 793 -5.44 31.14 7.09
CA PRO A 793 -5.38 32.60 7.15
C PRO A 793 -6.73 33.22 7.51
N PRO A 794 -6.75 34.41 8.15
CA PRO A 794 -7.98 35.05 8.62
C PRO A 794 -8.85 35.59 7.47
N PRO A 795 -10.16 35.74 7.68
CA PRO A 795 -11.09 36.22 6.66
C PRO A 795 -10.79 37.67 6.26
N VAL A 796 -10.63 37.88 4.95
CA VAL A 796 -10.48 39.20 4.32
C VAL A 796 -11.82 39.94 4.41
N ALA A 797 -11.80 41.18 4.89
CA ALA A 797 -12.98 42.05 4.96
C ALA A 797 -13.61 42.29 3.57
N PRO A 798 -14.94 42.48 3.47
CA PRO A 798 -15.61 42.68 2.19
C PRO A 798 -15.10 43.96 1.51
N LYS A 799 -14.55 43.80 0.30
CA LYS A 799 -14.26 44.94 -0.60
C LYS A 799 -15.61 45.51 -1.07
N LEU A 800 -15.79 46.82 -0.95
CA LEU A 800 -16.91 47.52 -1.58
C LEU A 800 -16.72 47.44 -3.10
N ASP A 801 -17.62 46.76 -3.79
CA ASP A 801 -17.57 46.55 -5.24
C ASP A 801 -18.20 47.77 -5.95
N PHE A 802 -17.37 48.68 -6.49
CA PHE A 802 -17.86 49.88 -7.17
C PHE A 802 -18.29 49.61 -8.63
N SER A 803 -18.24 48.35 -9.06
CA SER A 803 -18.50 47.91 -10.44
C SER A 803 -19.96 48.03 -10.90
N GLU A 804 -20.92 48.23 -9.99
CA GLU A 804 -22.35 48.36 -10.31
C GLU A 804 -22.85 49.81 -10.47
N LEU A 805 -21.99 50.83 -10.26
CA LEU A 805 -22.40 52.24 -10.27
C LEU A 805 -22.85 52.76 -11.65
N VAL A 806 -22.26 52.22 -12.73
CA VAL A 806 -22.55 52.66 -14.11
C VAL A 806 -22.78 51.42 -14.97
N ARG A 807 -23.95 51.32 -15.60
CA ARG A 807 -24.25 50.28 -16.59
C ARG A 807 -23.63 50.68 -17.92
N THR A 808 -22.93 49.74 -18.54
CA THR A 808 -22.25 49.96 -19.82
C THR A 808 -22.82 49.04 -20.89
N ASN A 809 -23.05 49.54 -22.11
CA ASN A 809 -23.55 48.75 -23.23
C ASN A 809 -22.85 49.17 -24.54
N LEU A 810 -22.32 48.19 -25.29
CA LEU A 810 -21.64 48.42 -26.56
C LEU A 810 -22.53 47.96 -27.71
N SER A 811 -22.94 48.89 -28.58
CA SER A 811 -23.75 48.60 -29.77
C SER A 811 -22.91 48.66 -31.04
N TYR A 812 -22.94 47.60 -31.84
CA TYR A 812 -22.15 47.43 -33.07
C TYR A 812 -22.80 46.36 -33.98
N PRO A 813 -22.52 46.36 -35.30
CA PRO A 813 -23.00 45.30 -36.19
C PRO A 813 -22.25 43.98 -35.93
N GLN A 814 -22.95 42.85 -35.85
CA GLN A 814 -22.34 41.53 -35.56
C GLN A 814 -21.49 40.98 -36.71
N SER A 815 -21.83 41.35 -37.95
CA SER A 815 -21.00 41.06 -39.11
C SER A 815 -20.91 42.28 -40.01
N HIS A 816 -19.74 42.49 -40.62
CA HIS A 816 -19.49 43.56 -41.56
C HIS A 816 -18.65 43.05 -42.73
N SER A 817 -19.17 43.21 -43.95
CA SER A 817 -18.51 42.72 -45.16
C SER A 817 -17.74 43.86 -45.82
N HIS A 818 -16.46 43.67 -46.06
CA HIS A 818 -15.56 44.68 -46.61
C HIS A 818 -14.64 44.10 -47.68
N ALA A 819 -14.49 44.79 -48.81
CA ALA A 819 -13.62 44.36 -49.90
C ALA A 819 -12.19 44.90 -49.67
N PHE A 820 -11.35 44.14 -48.96
CA PHE A 820 -9.97 44.53 -48.64
C PHE A 820 -9.06 44.69 -49.87
N SER A 821 -9.48 44.14 -51.02
CA SER A 821 -8.82 44.33 -52.32
C SER A 821 -8.96 45.75 -52.88
N SER A 822 -10.01 46.49 -52.47
CA SER A 822 -10.30 47.85 -52.98
C SER A 822 -9.93 48.96 -52.00
N SER A 823 -10.06 48.74 -50.70
CA SER A 823 -9.49 49.60 -49.66
C SER A 823 -8.95 48.74 -48.52
N SER A 824 -7.67 48.96 -48.18
CA SER A 824 -6.97 48.17 -47.16
C SER A 824 -7.49 48.36 -45.73
N LEU A 825 -8.32 49.39 -45.51
CA LEU A 825 -8.83 49.78 -44.21
C LEU A 825 -10.35 49.63 -44.14
N CYS A 826 -10.85 48.86 -43.18
CA CYS A 826 -12.28 48.74 -42.87
C CYS A 826 -12.58 49.52 -41.57
N THR A 827 -13.52 50.46 -41.58
CA THR A 827 -13.91 51.22 -40.38
C THR A 827 -15.37 50.99 -40.03
N VAL A 828 -15.64 50.49 -38.82
CA VAL A 828 -16.99 50.22 -38.31
C VAL A 828 -17.32 51.19 -37.18
N CYS A 829 -18.50 51.80 -37.24
CA CYS A 829 -19.03 52.63 -36.16
C CYS A 829 -19.54 51.76 -35.00
N VAL A 830 -19.09 52.08 -33.78
CA VAL A 830 -19.47 51.41 -32.54
C VAL A 830 -20.00 52.47 -31.59
N CYS A 831 -21.09 52.25 -30.86
CA CYS A 831 -21.60 53.22 -29.88
C CYS A 831 -21.59 52.62 -28.47
N LEU A 832 -20.79 53.21 -27.58
CA LEU A 832 -20.72 52.89 -26.16
C LEU A 832 -21.73 53.76 -25.39
N THR A 833 -22.68 53.13 -24.72
CA THR A 833 -23.68 53.78 -23.87
C THR A 833 -23.30 53.56 -22.41
N LEU A 834 -23.25 54.64 -21.63
CA LEU A 834 -22.95 54.65 -20.20
C LEU A 834 -24.15 55.23 -19.46
N THR A 835 -24.73 54.50 -18.53
CA THR A 835 -25.87 54.97 -17.73
C THR A 835 -25.50 54.93 -16.26
N ASN A 836 -25.54 56.07 -15.58
CA ASN A 836 -25.36 56.08 -14.12
C ASN A 836 -26.60 55.45 -13.46
N VAL A 837 -26.40 54.36 -12.73
CA VAL A 837 -27.47 53.63 -12.01
C VAL A 837 -27.44 53.96 -10.52
N SER A 838 -26.47 54.76 -10.09
CA SER A 838 -26.32 55.19 -8.70
C SER A 838 -27.09 56.47 -8.39
N VAL A 839 -27.38 56.68 -7.10
CA VAL A 839 -28.12 57.84 -6.58
C VAL A 839 -27.23 59.09 -6.50
N ASP A 840 -25.91 58.93 -6.59
CA ASP A 840 -24.92 60.02 -6.55
C ASP A 840 -24.28 60.26 -7.94
N PRO A 841 -23.74 61.45 -8.21
CA PRO A 841 -22.98 61.69 -9.43
C PRO A 841 -21.72 60.81 -9.52
N ALA A 842 -21.49 60.21 -10.68
CA ALA A 842 -20.35 59.34 -10.94
C ALA A 842 -19.41 59.98 -11.99
N GLN A 843 -18.12 60.10 -11.65
CA GLN A 843 -17.10 60.48 -12.60
C GLN A 843 -16.66 59.23 -13.38
N VAL A 844 -16.78 59.28 -14.70
CA VAL A 844 -16.44 58.17 -15.60
C VAL A 844 -15.31 58.59 -16.53
N SER A 845 -14.30 57.73 -16.64
CA SER A 845 -13.27 57.83 -17.68
C SER A 845 -13.21 56.57 -18.53
N VAL A 846 -13.43 56.73 -19.84
CA VAL A 846 -13.32 55.66 -20.83
C VAL A 846 -11.95 55.75 -21.49
N GLU A 847 -11.15 54.71 -21.33
CA GLU A 847 -9.83 54.57 -21.94
C GLU A 847 -9.88 53.54 -23.08
N LEU A 848 -9.63 53.98 -24.30
CA LEU A 848 -9.50 53.11 -25.46
C LEU A 848 -8.06 52.60 -25.52
N GLN A 849 -7.87 51.31 -25.37
CA GLN A 849 -6.53 50.71 -25.41
C GLN A 849 -6.06 50.66 -26.87
N HIS A 850 -5.03 51.44 -27.20
CA HIS A 850 -4.30 51.35 -28.45
C HIS A 850 -3.09 50.44 -28.27
N THR A 851 -2.79 49.58 -29.25
CA THR A 851 -1.58 48.75 -29.24
C THR A 851 -0.33 49.64 -29.26
N THR A 852 0.36 49.74 -28.12
CA THR A 852 1.71 50.32 -28.06
C THR A 852 2.74 49.28 -28.52
N ALA A 853 3.64 49.68 -29.43
CA ALA A 853 4.71 48.84 -29.93
C ALA A 853 5.61 48.34 -28.78
N GLY A 854 5.47 47.07 -28.37
CA GLY A 854 6.27 46.49 -27.29
C GLY A 854 5.85 45.10 -26.80
N GLU A 855 4.59 44.69 -26.98
CA GLU A 855 4.14 43.34 -26.63
C GLU A 855 3.99 42.48 -27.90
N SER A 856 4.63 41.31 -27.93
CA SER A 856 4.56 40.36 -29.05
C SER A 856 3.17 39.70 -29.11
N LEU A 857 2.25 40.32 -29.84
CA LEU A 857 0.94 39.77 -30.20
C LEU A 857 0.86 39.62 -31.74
N GLU A 858 0.27 38.52 -32.20
CA GLU A 858 0.18 38.16 -33.64
C GLU A 858 -0.53 39.25 -34.48
N PRO A 859 -0.10 39.50 -35.73
CA PRO A 859 -0.60 40.59 -36.57
C PRO A 859 -2.04 40.38 -37.12
N CYS A 860 -2.59 39.16 -37.08
CA CYS A 860 -3.88 38.83 -37.73
C CYS A 860 -5.13 39.00 -36.85
N SER A 861 -4.99 39.34 -35.55
CA SER A 861 -6.13 39.52 -34.62
C SER A 861 -6.16 40.92 -33.99
N LEU A 862 -5.62 41.93 -34.67
CA LEU A 862 -5.54 43.29 -34.16
C LEU A 862 -6.49 44.21 -34.92
N PHE A 863 -7.38 44.86 -34.18
CA PHE A 863 -8.14 46.02 -34.63
C PHE A 863 -7.71 47.22 -33.78
N SER A 864 -7.84 48.43 -34.33
CA SER A 864 -7.47 49.67 -33.66
C SER A 864 -8.69 50.56 -33.46
N TRP A 865 -8.85 51.14 -32.27
CA TRP A 865 -9.79 52.25 -32.08
C TRP A 865 -9.28 53.51 -32.80
N VAL A 866 -10.16 54.23 -33.47
CA VAL A 866 -9.86 55.49 -34.17
C VAL A 866 -10.64 56.61 -33.51
N GLY A 867 -9.94 57.58 -32.92
CA GLY A 867 -10.56 58.69 -32.20
C GLY A 867 -9.74 59.16 -31.00
N LYS A 868 -10.41 59.80 -30.03
CA LYS A 868 -9.76 60.23 -28.78
C LYS A 868 -9.47 59.00 -27.91
N SER A 869 -8.27 58.91 -27.36
CA SER A 869 -7.84 57.75 -26.55
C SER A 869 -8.47 57.71 -25.16
N VAL A 870 -8.89 58.87 -24.63
CA VAL A 870 -9.54 58.97 -23.32
C VAL A 870 -10.73 59.93 -23.38
N TYR A 871 -11.87 59.50 -22.87
CA TYR A 871 -13.07 60.32 -22.67
C TYR A 871 -13.32 60.45 -21.16
N ARG A 872 -13.60 61.65 -20.66
CA ARG A 872 -13.96 61.88 -19.25
C ARG A 872 -15.28 62.63 -19.18
N ALA A 873 -16.18 62.18 -18.31
CA ALA A 873 -17.47 62.81 -18.08
C ALA A 873 -17.90 62.63 -16.62
N VAL A 874 -18.79 63.49 -16.13
CA VAL A 874 -19.51 63.31 -14.86
C VAL A 874 -20.96 63.04 -15.22
N LEU A 875 -21.49 61.90 -14.78
CA LEU A 875 -22.86 61.49 -15.02
C LEU A 875 -23.69 61.76 -13.76
N SER A 876 -24.72 62.58 -13.88
CA SER A 876 -25.75 62.72 -12.85
C SER A 876 -26.53 61.40 -12.69
N PRO A 877 -27.24 61.20 -11.57
CA PRO A 877 -28.08 60.01 -11.37
C PRO A 877 -29.04 59.80 -12.54
N GLU A 878 -29.18 58.55 -13.00
CA GLU A 878 -30.00 58.12 -14.15
C GLU A 878 -29.61 58.74 -15.52
N GLN A 879 -28.52 59.51 -15.60
CA GLN A 879 -28.08 60.12 -16.86
C GLN A 879 -27.44 59.08 -17.78
N GLU A 880 -27.88 59.07 -19.05
CA GLU A 880 -27.31 58.27 -20.13
C GLU A 880 -26.38 59.12 -21.02
N LEU A 881 -25.17 58.63 -21.26
CA LEU A 881 -24.19 59.20 -22.17
C LEU A 881 -23.88 58.20 -23.28
N ARG A 882 -24.06 58.62 -24.54
CA ARG A 882 -23.70 57.85 -25.73
C ARG A 882 -22.43 58.37 -26.37
N LEU A 883 -21.40 57.53 -26.42
CA LEU A 883 -20.10 57.83 -27.01
C LEU A 883 -19.98 57.12 -28.38
N PRO A 884 -19.92 57.86 -29.50
CA PRO A 884 -19.62 57.27 -30.80
C PRO A 884 -18.12 56.97 -30.90
N LEU A 885 -17.80 55.71 -31.12
CA LEU A 885 -16.47 55.14 -31.30
C LEU A 885 -16.34 54.59 -32.73
N ARG A 886 -15.11 54.42 -33.21
CA ARG A 886 -14.82 53.79 -34.51
C ARG A 886 -13.76 52.73 -34.34
N ALA A 887 -14.06 51.50 -34.74
CA ALA A 887 -13.14 50.37 -34.75
C ALA A 887 -12.62 50.16 -36.18
N CYS A 888 -11.32 49.95 -36.33
CA CYS A 888 -10.64 49.87 -37.61
C CYS A 888 -9.92 48.52 -37.76
N PHE A 889 -10.18 47.82 -38.86
CA PHE A 889 -9.73 46.46 -39.13
C PHE A 889 -8.88 46.40 -40.41
N TYR A 890 -7.87 45.52 -40.40
CA TYR A 890 -6.90 45.38 -41.47
C TYR A 890 -7.03 44.07 -42.26
N SER A 891 -7.83 43.11 -41.77
CA SER A 891 -8.11 41.85 -42.44
C SER A 891 -9.51 41.33 -42.08
N ALA A 892 -9.97 40.30 -42.79
CA ALA A 892 -11.14 39.53 -42.38
C ALA A 892 -10.81 38.66 -41.17
N GLY A 893 -11.76 38.44 -40.27
CA GLY A 893 -11.56 37.71 -39.02
C GLY A 893 -12.61 38.04 -37.96
N VAL A 894 -12.52 37.38 -36.81
CA VAL A 894 -13.37 37.65 -35.63
C VAL A 894 -12.57 38.47 -34.63
N TYR A 895 -13.08 39.65 -34.28
CA TYR A 895 -12.40 40.61 -33.40
C TYR A 895 -13.21 40.87 -32.14
N ASP A 896 -12.53 40.99 -31.00
CA ASP A 896 -13.17 41.31 -29.72
C ASP A 896 -13.05 42.80 -29.39
N LEU A 897 -14.17 43.52 -29.50
CA LEU A 897 -14.29 44.95 -29.20
C LEU A 897 -14.29 45.25 -27.70
N SER A 898 -14.12 44.26 -26.82
CA SER A 898 -14.06 44.44 -25.36
C SER A 898 -12.83 45.22 -24.86
N ARG A 899 -11.88 45.58 -25.74
CA ARG A 899 -10.65 46.36 -25.45
C ARG A 899 -10.91 47.85 -25.16
N CYS A 900 -11.90 48.15 -24.33
CA CYS A 900 -12.27 49.48 -23.88
C CYS A 900 -12.43 49.44 -22.36
N ARG A 901 -11.63 50.21 -21.61
CA ARG A 901 -11.67 50.22 -20.14
C ARG A 901 -12.53 51.38 -19.66
N VAL A 902 -13.62 51.07 -18.96
CA VAL A 902 -14.46 52.08 -18.31
C VAL A 902 -14.09 52.13 -16.83
N LEU A 903 -13.54 53.25 -16.38
CA LEU A 903 -13.18 53.52 -15.00
C LEU A 903 -14.21 54.44 -14.38
N VAL A 904 -14.69 54.12 -13.18
CA VAL A 904 -15.71 54.88 -12.48
C VAL A 904 -15.25 55.24 -11.07
N ARG A 905 -15.55 56.46 -10.65
CA ARG A 905 -15.32 56.95 -9.29
C ARG A 905 -16.52 57.78 -8.81
N PRO A 906 -17.07 57.52 -7.61
CA PRO A 906 -18.08 58.40 -7.00
C PRO A 906 -17.49 59.79 -6.72
N THR A 907 -18.22 60.87 -6.99
CA THR A 907 -17.68 62.24 -6.79
C THR A 907 -17.42 62.60 -5.33
N LEU A 908 -18.02 61.87 -4.38
CA LEU A 908 -17.91 62.08 -2.92
C LEU A 908 -16.83 61.22 -2.24
N SER A 909 -16.15 60.32 -2.97
CA SER A 909 -15.17 59.39 -2.42
C SER A 909 -13.76 59.68 -2.93
N ASP A 910 -12.76 59.59 -2.03
CA ASP A 910 -11.35 59.76 -2.38
C ASP A 910 -10.67 58.48 -2.92
N ALA A 911 -11.45 57.40 -3.07
CA ALA A 911 -10.98 56.09 -3.55
C ALA A 911 -10.41 56.13 -4.98
N PRO A 912 -9.42 55.28 -5.32
CA PRO A 912 -8.94 55.15 -6.69
C PRO A 912 -10.08 54.71 -7.63
N PRO A 913 -10.09 55.17 -8.90
CA PRO A 913 -11.11 54.78 -9.85
C PRO A 913 -11.05 53.27 -10.14
N GLU A 914 -12.17 52.57 -10.01
CA GLU A 914 -12.27 51.13 -10.29
C GLU A 914 -12.81 50.88 -11.69
N SER A 915 -12.36 49.77 -12.30
CA SER A 915 -12.85 49.37 -13.63
C SER A 915 -14.19 48.66 -13.52
N VAL A 916 -15.20 49.20 -14.20
CA VAL A 916 -16.50 48.54 -14.35
C VAL A 916 -16.35 47.34 -15.28
N ARG A 917 -16.59 46.13 -14.78
CA ARG A 917 -16.77 44.93 -15.62
C ARG A 917 -18.21 44.90 -16.10
N GLY A 918 -18.50 45.64 -17.16
CA GLY A 918 -19.78 45.55 -17.87
C GLY A 918 -19.52 45.19 -19.33
N TYR A 919 -20.40 44.36 -19.89
CA TYR A 919 -20.38 43.61 -21.18
C TYR A 919 -19.44 42.39 -21.27
N GLY A 920 -20.02 41.23 -21.60
CA GLY A 920 -19.30 40.03 -22.05
C GLY A 920 -18.54 40.28 -23.36
N PRO A 921 -17.86 39.26 -23.93
CA PRO A 921 -17.02 39.44 -25.12
C PRO A 921 -17.82 40.07 -26.27
N ALA A 922 -17.32 41.18 -26.82
CA ALA A 922 -18.02 41.98 -27.80
C ALA A 922 -17.50 41.67 -29.20
N LEU A 923 -17.91 40.51 -29.74
CA LEU A 923 -17.32 39.96 -30.97
C LEU A 923 -17.98 40.49 -32.25
N ILE A 924 -17.16 41.03 -33.15
CA ILE A 924 -17.55 41.39 -34.51
C ILE A 924 -16.85 40.47 -35.52
N VAL A 925 -17.61 40.00 -36.52
CA VAL A 925 -17.08 39.22 -37.65
C VAL A 925 -16.87 40.15 -38.84
N ILE A 926 -15.64 40.28 -39.32
CA ILE A 926 -15.33 41.00 -40.55
C ILE A 926 -15.16 39.98 -41.68
N ASN A 927 -16.06 40.01 -42.65
CA ASN A 927 -16.01 39.13 -43.82
C ASN A 927 -15.28 39.84 -44.97
N ASN A 928 -14.48 39.09 -45.74
CA ASN A 928 -13.97 39.58 -47.01
C ASN A 928 -15.09 39.41 -48.05
N ALA A 929 -15.50 40.50 -48.69
CA ALA A 929 -16.58 40.53 -49.68
C ALA A 929 -16.13 40.06 -51.07
#